data_AF-A0A1G7EK83-F1
#
_entry.id   AF-A0A1G7EK83-F1
#
_cell.length_a   1.000
_cell.length_b   1.000
_cell.length_c   1.000
_cell.angle_alpha   90.00
_cell.angle_beta   90.00
_cell.angle_gamma   90.00
#
_symmetry.space_group_name_H-M   'P 1'
#
loop_
_entity.id
_entity.type
_entity.pdbx_description
1 polymer ?
#
loop_
_entity_poly.entity_id
_entity_poly.type
_entity_poly.pdbx_seq_one_letter_code
_entity_poly.pdbx_strand_id
1 'polypeptide(L)'
;MPILDGDIHLFASRVMADVPEAGGGPTGTVIPYGGSNNVFPDVTETDRAGGNVSMRQLHVGVLTPNTDVYMGSNIVLSQLPTDPQVSITLAKCGLFARRTEIAAAIAAYLIEGTQWSGYLLEDHVVGMRSIQIFHRPGTPAPDIGRTLVLTYQAGTPTERVQFVRVTRTETEQRTYTYGSSGGFVDYQGSVTKVNLTDALRYAFPGSPPSRDYAPAAGKAVIRDTTVADAAVYYGASPLAAPTALGDSVLRVASIYTQLVPSSRTETTALDQRPAAERTIVLADAPRRVEVAVAAHTQRTKIGQSNRGFSYVAMLKPLPEPGTVVISYRALGNWYTLTDDGTGVLAGSGSGRVIYATGSVDMTLLAMPDDASSIIIQWAERVGYNNRSAQGAQVRSPEYSWTLAHPGATPGAVTITWLSAGQVRTATDNGAGKFTGDAAGEIDYPSSSIFLRPLQMIDAGGSFATSYTAAAMQEEVFTGPALDPTGSATITLAQQPVAGSIEVAWSTAQEVSSTSGAKLTSASTSKAPEAITALSWMEEPLWERYGNLVPGMAVERKVIDGRPYVSGFLNVIGTLTTTSRYSRTSGSDTTNSNRVITLHRATDDGAGGFAAGLGTVAYAAKTVVLKLVSYSKTTESYSSDYEDAQEFDRVSSQSSSGSNSAKGGEYSTAAVGEQMLGTVIVRYKVAPLAPNAYEEEFAPPEVVIDLCRYTTDRIVPGSVRFTWMGQSYDDFEGILYRGRTNAAPGVVSGTVDYGRGLARMTDYVVAGAPTAFALASLWTQRSAWNTASVFFRTQSAPIKPGGLVLTLLDLQGNALTATAGLDGNFTGEHMRGRMDYEAGVGELQFGDFVVDADLTPAQQAEWWYRAADVGAVEAGKIWRPWPVDPTTLRYNSVAYFYLPLDADILGLDPVRLPPDGRVPIYRVGSYLVVGHTGTVPAATYAAGQTVSAARTRLSRVHLVGADGKLIQAGWTADLDAGTVQIVDPATWVQPVRVLHRIEQMVRAADVQIDGTIKLTQQLSHAFPAGTVVSSALMSGNLAARALPVWDQLNWDGVTWLDAVGPAGPAPATYNDGAFPVQVTNAGALTERFALRVLTGSTDVEVIGEHVGNVGTYSRNTDIVPINPISGAPYFVLKAAG
;
A
#
# COMPACT_ATOMS: atom_id res chain seq x y z
N MET A 1 -4.99 -25.72 61.05
CA MET A 1 -4.07 -24.59 61.30
C MET A 1 -4.04 -23.74 60.05
N PRO A 2 -4.04 -22.40 60.14
CA PRO A 2 -3.99 -21.58 58.94
C PRO A 2 -2.75 -21.92 58.12
N ILE A 3 -2.92 -22.10 56.80
CA ILE A 3 -1.82 -22.20 55.84
C ILE A 3 -1.19 -20.81 55.77
N LEU A 4 0.12 -20.72 56.01
CA LEU A 4 0.89 -19.48 55.96
C LEU A 4 1.61 -19.34 54.62
N ASP A 5 2.00 -18.12 54.27
CA ASP A 5 2.78 -17.83 53.04
C ASP A 5 4.10 -18.63 52.99
N GLY A 6 4.69 -18.89 54.16
CA GLY A 6 5.88 -19.72 54.32
C GLY A 6 5.68 -21.23 54.08
N ASP A 7 4.44 -21.73 54.03
CA ASP A 7 4.13 -23.14 53.78
C ASP A 7 4.00 -23.45 52.27
N ILE A 8 3.96 -22.42 51.42
CA ILE A 8 3.76 -22.54 49.97
C ILE A 8 5.13 -22.50 49.29
N HIS A 9 5.49 -23.59 48.60
CA HIS A 9 6.81 -23.74 47.99
C HIS A 9 6.74 -24.12 46.51
N LEU A 10 7.74 -23.63 45.78
CA LEU A 10 8.04 -23.99 44.40
C LEU A 10 9.23 -24.95 44.42
N PHE A 11 9.08 -26.14 43.87
CA PHE A 11 10.10 -27.19 43.83
C PHE A 11 10.62 -27.42 42.43
N ALA A 12 11.91 -27.75 42.35
CA ALA A 12 12.54 -28.22 41.12
C ALA A 12 12.01 -29.61 40.71
N SER A 13 11.90 -29.85 39.40
CA SER A 13 11.76 -31.19 38.84
C SER A 13 13.08 -31.96 38.91
N ARG A 14 13.04 -33.29 38.70
CA ARG A 14 14.21 -34.18 38.81
C ARG A 14 15.41 -33.74 37.97
N VAL A 15 15.18 -33.16 36.79
CA VAL A 15 16.24 -32.66 35.91
C VAL A 15 15.87 -31.28 35.36
N MET A 16 16.58 -30.25 35.84
CA MET A 16 16.37 -28.82 35.51
C MET A 16 17.30 -28.31 34.37
N ALA A 17 17.44 -29.07 33.29
CA ALA A 17 18.31 -28.77 32.15
C ALA A 17 17.55 -28.80 30.81
N ASP A 18 18.15 -28.30 29.72
CA ASP A 18 17.58 -28.41 28.36
C ASP A 18 18.06 -29.69 27.66
N VAL A 19 17.67 -30.85 28.21
CA VAL A 19 17.96 -32.18 27.66
C VAL A 19 16.67 -32.97 27.43
N PRO A 20 16.63 -33.97 26.52
CA PRO A 20 15.42 -34.74 26.22
C PRO A 20 14.75 -35.40 27.45
N GLU A 21 15.57 -35.86 28.40
CA GLU A 21 15.18 -36.49 29.66
C GLU A 21 14.80 -35.50 30.77
N ALA A 22 14.80 -34.20 30.51
CA ALA A 22 14.51 -33.18 31.52
C ALA A 22 13.04 -33.18 31.99
N GLY A 23 12.79 -32.58 33.16
CA GLY A 23 11.50 -32.64 33.85
C GLY A 23 11.40 -33.82 34.82
N GLY A 24 10.25 -34.47 34.85
CA GLY A 24 9.92 -35.52 35.80
C GLY A 24 9.42 -35.00 37.16
N GLY A 25 9.17 -35.95 38.07
CA GLY A 25 8.51 -35.71 39.35
C GLY A 25 9.21 -34.68 40.27
N PRO A 26 8.48 -34.19 41.30
CA PRO A 26 9.00 -33.19 42.23
C PRO A 26 10.19 -33.71 43.04
N THR A 27 11.13 -32.81 43.33
CA THR A 27 12.25 -33.03 44.25
C THR A 27 12.04 -32.26 45.55
N GLY A 28 12.84 -32.54 46.58
CA GLY A 28 12.88 -31.71 47.80
C GLY A 28 13.66 -30.40 47.66
N THR A 29 14.17 -30.08 46.46
CA THR A 29 14.91 -28.84 46.23
C THR A 29 13.92 -27.69 46.01
N VAL A 30 13.66 -26.94 47.06
CA VAL A 30 12.91 -25.67 47.01
C VAL A 30 13.69 -24.65 46.19
N ILE A 31 13.00 -23.95 45.29
CA ILE A 31 13.53 -22.84 44.50
C ILE A 31 13.39 -21.56 45.34
N PRO A 32 14.48 -20.96 45.84
CA PRO A 32 14.39 -19.86 46.78
C PRO A 32 14.03 -18.54 46.08
N TYR A 33 13.26 -17.71 46.77
CA TYR A 33 12.92 -16.36 46.33
C TYR A 33 14.17 -15.49 46.12
N GLY A 34 14.17 -14.67 45.06
CA GLY A 34 15.17 -13.62 44.83
C GLY A 34 16.52 -14.08 44.29
N GLY A 35 16.79 -15.39 44.20
CA GLY A 35 18.03 -15.89 43.60
C GLY A 35 18.00 -15.83 42.07
N SER A 36 19.05 -15.28 41.46
CA SER A 36 19.23 -15.33 40.01
C SER A 36 19.48 -16.76 39.55
N ASN A 37 19.01 -17.07 38.35
CA ASN A 37 19.37 -18.26 37.58
C ASN A 37 19.00 -19.63 38.22
N ASN A 38 18.12 -19.62 39.23
CA ASN A 38 17.62 -20.83 39.90
C ASN A 38 16.68 -21.70 39.02
N VAL A 39 16.13 -21.15 37.93
CA VAL A 39 15.19 -21.84 37.03
C VAL A 39 15.78 -21.98 35.64
N PHE A 40 16.20 -20.87 35.05
CA PHE A 40 16.85 -20.78 33.74
C PHE A 40 18.28 -20.24 33.93
N PRO A 41 19.29 -20.73 33.17
CA PRO A 41 20.63 -20.16 33.17
C PRO A 41 20.66 -18.77 32.50
N ASP A 42 21.82 -18.10 32.56
CA ASP A 42 22.05 -16.88 31.78
C ASP A 42 21.93 -17.13 30.27
N VAL A 43 21.42 -16.14 29.54
CA VAL A 43 21.30 -16.19 28.07
C VAL A 43 22.68 -15.97 27.44
N THR A 44 23.13 -16.88 26.58
CA THR A 44 24.45 -16.77 25.93
C THR A 44 24.41 -15.81 24.72
N GLU A 45 25.58 -15.39 24.25
CA GLU A 45 25.70 -14.60 23.01
C GLU A 45 25.19 -15.38 21.79
N THR A 46 25.40 -16.70 21.77
CA THR A 46 24.85 -17.61 20.75
C THR A 46 23.33 -17.63 20.77
N ASP A 47 22.71 -17.69 21.96
CA ASP A 47 21.25 -17.64 22.10
C ASP A 47 20.67 -16.30 21.63
N ARG A 48 21.39 -15.20 21.86
CA ARG A 48 21.01 -13.87 21.36
C ARG A 48 21.14 -13.71 19.85
N ALA A 49 22.13 -14.37 19.24
CA ALA A 49 22.35 -14.29 17.79
C ALA A 49 21.46 -15.27 17.00
N GLY A 50 21.27 -16.49 17.50
CA GLY A 50 20.53 -17.56 16.83
C GLY A 50 19.07 -17.69 17.25
N GLY A 51 18.70 -17.27 18.46
CA GLY A 51 17.41 -17.58 19.09
C GLY A 51 17.37 -19.00 19.66
N ASN A 52 16.82 -19.15 20.87
CA ASN A 52 16.69 -20.43 21.58
C ASN A 52 15.34 -20.52 22.34
N VAL A 53 14.90 -21.72 22.70
CA VAL A 53 13.70 -22.02 23.50
C VAL A 53 14.05 -23.01 24.62
N SER A 54 14.25 -22.47 25.83
CA SER A 54 14.42 -23.26 27.05
C SER A 54 13.08 -23.63 27.69
N MET A 55 12.98 -24.86 28.20
CA MET A 55 11.76 -25.37 28.87
C MET A 55 12.09 -25.96 30.24
N ARG A 56 11.32 -25.59 31.27
CA ARG A 56 11.50 -26.08 32.65
C ARG A 56 10.16 -26.52 33.24
N GLN A 57 10.15 -27.67 33.89
CA GLN A 57 9.02 -28.13 34.69
C GLN A 57 9.23 -27.73 36.15
N LEU A 58 8.20 -27.14 36.74
CA LEU A 58 8.16 -26.63 38.11
C LEU A 58 6.97 -27.22 38.84
N HIS A 59 7.14 -27.52 40.13
CA HIS A 59 6.11 -28.14 40.97
C HIS A 59 5.73 -27.20 42.10
N VAL A 60 4.44 -27.09 42.41
CA VAL A 60 3.94 -26.30 43.56
C VAL A 60 3.44 -27.26 44.62
N GLY A 61 3.89 -27.08 45.86
CA GLY A 61 3.45 -27.87 47.02
C GLY A 61 3.10 -26.99 48.21
N VAL A 62 2.22 -27.50 49.07
CA VAL A 62 1.81 -26.88 50.33
C VAL A 62 2.30 -27.80 51.46
N LEU A 63 3.27 -27.36 52.25
CA LEU A 63 3.89 -28.18 53.30
C LEU A 63 3.28 -27.91 54.68
N THR A 64 2.02 -28.32 54.89
CA THR A 64 1.41 -28.32 56.24
C THR A 64 1.32 -29.73 56.84
N PRO A 65 1.44 -29.88 58.17
CA PRO A 65 1.36 -31.18 58.87
C PRO A 65 -0.09 -31.72 58.99
N ASN A 66 -1.00 -31.28 58.13
CA ASN A 66 -2.43 -31.54 58.19
C ASN A 66 -3.03 -31.66 56.77
N THR A 67 -4.35 -31.75 56.64
CA THR A 67 -5.09 -31.82 55.37
C THR A 67 -5.90 -30.56 55.07
N ASP A 68 -5.51 -29.41 55.62
CA ASP A 68 -6.23 -28.16 55.38
C ASP A 68 -6.17 -27.78 53.89
N VAL A 69 -7.31 -27.35 53.34
CA VAL A 69 -7.47 -27.15 51.90
C VAL A 69 -6.98 -25.77 51.47
N TYR A 70 -5.97 -25.72 50.61
CA TYR A 70 -5.58 -24.48 49.93
C TYR A 70 -6.55 -24.22 48.77
N MET A 71 -7.48 -23.29 48.97
CA MET A 71 -8.58 -23.03 48.03
C MET A 71 -8.17 -22.07 46.90
N GLY A 72 -8.65 -22.34 45.68
CA GLY A 72 -8.49 -21.41 44.55
C GLY A 72 -7.04 -21.18 44.10
N SER A 73 -6.17 -22.16 44.28
CA SER A 73 -4.75 -22.10 43.90
C SER A 73 -4.58 -21.72 42.43
N ASN A 74 -3.76 -20.71 42.18
CA ASN A 74 -3.44 -20.21 40.84
C ASN A 74 -1.93 -19.95 40.68
N ILE A 75 -1.49 -19.88 39.42
CA ILE A 75 -0.13 -19.51 39.03
C ILE A 75 -0.21 -18.37 38.01
N VAL A 76 0.57 -17.31 38.24
CA VAL A 76 0.60 -16.08 37.43
C VAL A 76 2.04 -15.59 37.26
N LEU A 77 2.31 -14.91 36.15
CA LEU A 77 3.56 -14.17 35.98
C LEU A 77 3.43 -12.82 36.69
N SER A 78 4.12 -12.66 37.82
CA SER A 78 3.98 -11.45 38.65
C SER A 78 4.82 -10.26 38.18
N GLN A 79 5.80 -10.50 37.32
CA GLN A 79 6.68 -9.54 36.67
C GLN A 79 7.14 -10.11 35.32
N LEU A 80 7.34 -9.25 34.33
CA LEU A 80 7.85 -9.61 33.00
C LEU A 80 9.38 -9.38 32.91
N PRO A 81 10.08 -10.03 31.97
CA PRO A 81 11.48 -9.73 31.68
C PRO A 81 11.72 -8.25 31.38
N THR A 82 12.89 -7.74 31.78
CA THR A 82 13.33 -6.38 31.46
C THR A 82 13.91 -6.25 30.05
N ASP A 83 14.37 -7.36 29.47
CA ASP A 83 14.85 -7.44 28.09
C ASP A 83 13.66 -7.72 27.14
N PRO A 84 13.35 -6.82 26.17
CA PRO A 84 12.22 -6.99 25.26
C PRO A 84 12.39 -8.14 24.26
N GLN A 85 13.58 -8.73 24.13
CA GLN A 85 13.81 -9.94 23.32
C GLN A 85 13.48 -11.24 24.07
N VAL A 86 13.30 -11.18 25.40
CA VAL A 86 12.99 -12.35 26.23
C VAL A 86 11.49 -12.40 26.52
N SER A 87 10.87 -13.53 26.21
CA SER A 87 9.46 -13.81 26.46
C SER A 87 9.33 -15.03 27.36
N ILE A 88 8.28 -15.04 28.21
CA ILE A 88 8.00 -16.15 29.14
C ILE A 88 6.55 -16.55 28.95
N THR A 89 6.33 -17.86 28.75
CA THR A 89 5.02 -18.46 28.55
C THR A 89 4.89 -19.67 29.47
N LEU A 90 3.74 -19.83 30.11
CA LEU A 90 3.39 -20.96 30.96
C LEU A 90 2.46 -21.89 30.20
N ALA A 91 2.69 -23.20 30.32
CA ALA A 91 1.83 -24.24 29.78
C ALA A 91 1.63 -25.33 30.85
N LYS A 92 0.45 -25.97 30.86
CA LYS A 92 0.16 -27.07 31.79
C LYS A 92 0.77 -28.37 31.25
N CYS A 93 1.43 -29.13 32.12
CA CYS A 93 2.01 -30.45 31.83
C CYS A 93 1.58 -31.51 32.87
N GLY A 94 1.86 -32.78 32.60
CA GLY A 94 1.65 -33.88 33.55
C GLY A 94 2.75 -33.94 34.62
N LEU A 95 2.42 -34.44 35.81
CA LEU A 95 3.32 -34.38 36.99
C LEU A 95 4.69 -35.07 36.78
N PHE A 96 4.75 -36.14 35.99
CA PHE A 96 5.98 -36.88 35.72
C PHE A 96 6.47 -36.73 34.26
N ALA A 97 5.92 -35.76 33.51
CA ALA A 97 6.19 -35.59 32.09
C ALA A 97 7.66 -35.21 31.79
N ARG A 98 8.17 -35.65 30.64
CA ARG A 98 9.53 -35.33 30.15
C ARG A 98 9.53 -34.16 29.15
N ARG A 99 10.67 -33.50 28.94
CA ARG A 99 10.83 -32.37 28.00
C ARG A 99 10.37 -32.75 26.59
N THR A 100 10.61 -33.97 26.12
CA THR A 100 10.13 -34.45 24.80
C THR A 100 8.59 -34.48 24.71
N GLU A 101 7.91 -34.96 25.75
CA GLU A 101 6.44 -35.01 25.82
C GLU A 101 5.85 -33.59 25.95
N ILE A 102 6.47 -32.74 26.77
CA ILE A 102 6.08 -31.34 26.97
C ILE A 102 6.26 -30.54 25.66
N ALA A 103 7.40 -30.69 24.98
CA ALA A 103 7.67 -30.04 23.71
C ALA A 103 6.71 -30.50 22.60
N ALA A 104 6.40 -31.81 22.54
CA ALA A 104 5.43 -32.36 21.60
C ALA A 104 4.01 -31.85 21.85
N ALA A 105 3.61 -31.69 23.12
CA ALA A 105 2.32 -31.12 23.51
C ALA A 105 2.23 -29.62 23.19
N ILE A 106 3.30 -28.84 23.45
CA ILE A 106 3.37 -27.42 23.11
C ILE A 106 3.34 -27.23 21.59
N ALA A 107 4.09 -28.03 20.82
CA ALA A 107 4.07 -27.97 19.35
C ALA A 107 2.76 -28.48 18.72
N ALA A 108 1.74 -28.90 19.49
CA ALA A 108 0.54 -29.56 18.98
C ALA A 108 -0.54 -28.64 18.38
N TYR A 109 -0.17 -27.47 17.84
CA TYR A 109 -1.12 -26.48 17.32
C TYR A 109 -1.78 -26.89 15.98
N LEU A 110 -1.09 -27.67 15.13
CA LEU A 110 -1.65 -28.26 13.91
C LEU A 110 -1.79 -29.78 14.05
N ILE A 111 -2.95 -30.32 13.64
CA ILE A 111 -3.25 -31.77 13.54
C ILE A 111 -3.46 -32.19 12.09
N GLU A 112 -3.48 -33.50 11.85
CA GLU A 112 -3.83 -34.05 10.55
C GLU A 112 -5.29 -33.71 10.18
N GLY A 113 -5.47 -33.07 9.02
CA GLY A 113 -6.76 -32.77 8.43
C GLY A 113 -7.17 -33.80 7.38
N THR A 114 -7.93 -33.35 6.38
CA THR A 114 -8.35 -34.16 5.24
C THR A 114 -7.17 -34.54 4.34
N GLN A 115 -7.31 -35.62 3.57
CA GLN A 115 -6.33 -35.98 2.55
C GLN A 115 -6.27 -34.89 1.44
N TRP A 116 -5.06 -34.49 1.06
CA TRP A 116 -4.82 -33.52 0.00
C TRP A 116 -5.05 -34.16 -1.38
N SER A 117 -5.45 -33.37 -2.38
CA SER A 117 -5.87 -33.85 -3.71
C SER A 117 -4.68 -34.19 -4.65
N GLY A 118 -3.77 -35.03 -4.18
CA GLY A 118 -2.60 -35.54 -4.89
C GLY A 118 -1.71 -36.37 -3.98
N TYR A 119 -0.58 -36.86 -4.51
CA TYR A 119 0.32 -37.77 -3.78
C TYR A 119 1.79 -37.55 -4.13
N LEU A 120 2.70 -38.05 -3.28
CA LEU A 120 4.15 -37.97 -3.53
C LEU A 120 4.52 -38.77 -4.79
N LEU A 121 5.14 -38.10 -5.77
CA LEU A 121 5.62 -38.71 -7.01
C LEU A 121 6.98 -39.39 -6.75
N GLU A 122 7.01 -40.72 -6.83
CA GLU A 122 8.19 -41.55 -6.53
C GLU A 122 8.74 -41.37 -5.09
N ASP A 123 9.71 -42.21 -4.72
CA ASP A 123 10.21 -42.31 -3.34
C ASP A 123 11.12 -41.12 -2.94
N HIS A 124 10.82 -40.52 -1.78
CA HIS A 124 11.60 -39.41 -1.21
C HIS A 124 12.43 -39.88 -0.01
N VAL A 125 13.71 -39.52 0.03
CA VAL A 125 14.66 -39.99 1.05
C VAL A 125 14.90 -38.97 2.16
N VAL A 126 15.41 -39.46 3.30
CA VAL A 126 15.85 -38.64 4.43
C VAL A 126 16.84 -37.57 3.96
N GLY A 127 16.71 -36.35 4.49
CA GLY A 127 17.58 -35.21 4.17
C GLY A 127 17.12 -34.36 2.98
N MET A 128 16.16 -34.82 2.17
CA MET A 128 15.62 -34.00 1.07
C MET A 128 14.86 -32.77 1.61
N ARG A 129 15.16 -31.58 1.06
CA ARG A 129 14.46 -30.31 1.31
C ARG A 129 13.44 -29.92 0.23
N SER A 130 13.06 -30.87 -0.62
CA SER A 130 12.01 -30.69 -1.62
C SER A 130 11.30 -32.00 -1.89
N ILE A 131 9.98 -31.95 -2.08
CA ILE A 131 9.15 -33.07 -2.52
C ILE A 131 8.55 -32.78 -3.89
N GLN A 132 8.17 -33.83 -4.61
CA GLN A 132 7.38 -33.75 -5.84
C GLN A 132 6.00 -34.34 -5.58
N ILE A 133 4.96 -33.61 -5.96
CA ILE A 133 3.56 -33.99 -5.79
C ILE A 133 2.93 -34.15 -7.18
N PHE A 134 2.38 -35.34 -7.45
CA PHE A 134 1.57 -35.60 -8.63
C PHE A 134 0.10 -35.30 -8.34
N HIS A 135 -0.54 -34.53 -9.22
CA HIS A 135 -1.96 -34.18 -9.11
C HIS A 135 -2.60 -33.96 -10.49
N ARG A 136 -3.92 -33.83 -10.50
CA ARG A 136 -4.70 -33.58 -11.71
C ARG A 136 -4.38 -32.17 -12.28
N PRO A 137 -4.25 -32.02 -13.60
CA PRO A 137 -4.19 -30.70 -14.23
C PRO A 137 -5.41 -29.85 -13.85
N GLY A 138 -5.17 -28.63 -13.38
CA GLY A 138 -6.21 -27.72 -12.86
C GLY A 138 -6.46 -27.81 -11.35
N THR A 139 -5.94 -28.82 -10.64
CA THR A 139 -5.87 -28.78 -9.17
C THR A 139 -4.79 -27.76 -8.76
N PRO A 140 -5.08 -26.81 -7.84
CA PRO A 140 -4.09 -25.84 -7.39
C PRO A 140 -2.93 -26.52 -6.66
N ALA A 141 -1.73 -25.96 -6.80
CA ALA A 141 -0.57 -26.34 -6.00
C ALA A 141 -0.78 -25.98 -4.51
N PRO A 142 -0.04 -26.62 -3.57
CA PRO A 142 -0.03 -26.18 -2.19
C PRO A 142 0.42 -24.71 -2.05
N ASP A 143 -0.26 -23.94 -1.21
CA ASP A 143 0.07 -22.53 -0.99
C ASP A 143 1.44 -22.37 -0.30
N ILE A 144 2.15 -21.30 -0.63
CA ILE A 144 3.39 -20.94 0.07
C ILE A 144 3.06 -20.56 1.52
N GLY A 145 3.82 -21.09 2.47
CA GLY A 145 3.57 -20.94 3.91
C GLY A 145 2.63 -22.01 4.50
N ARG A 146 1.85 -22.73 3.68
CA ARG A 146 0.97 -23.82 4.16
C ARG A 146 1.81 -24.94 4.76
N THR A 147 1.32 -25.53 5.85
CA THR A 147 1.86 -26.77 6.40
C THR A 147 1.07 -27.95 5.83
N LEU A 148 1.76 -28.96 5.32
CA LEU A 148 1.19 -30.24 4.91
C LEU A 148 1.65 -31.33 5.89
N VAL A 149 0.95 -32.46 5.93
CA VAL A 149 1.38 -33.65 6.66
C VAL A 149 1.68 -34.78 5.68
N LEU A 150 2.84 -35.42 5.85
CA LEU A 150 3.21 -36.65 5.18
C LEU A 150 3.02 -37.81 6.15
N THR A 151 2.11 -38.73 5.83
CA THR A 151 1.76 -39.86 6.69
C THR A 151 2.01 -41.18 5.97
N TYR A 152 2.68 -42.12 6.63
CA TYR A 152 2.99 -43.46 6.12
C TYR A 152 2.63 -44.52 7.16
N GLN A 153 1.93 -45.58 6.73
CA GLN A 153 1.47 -46.70 7.58
C GLN A 153 0.67 -46.24 8.83
N ALA A 154 -0.29 -45.33 8.63
CA ALA A 154 -1.13 -44.79 9.69
C ALA A 154 -1.83 -45.87 10.53
N GLY A 155 -1.84 -45.71 11.87
CA GLY A 155 -2.48 -46.64 12.79
C GLY A 155 -1.71 -47.95 13.01
N THR A 156 -0.42 -48.00 12.68
CA THR A 156 0.45 -49.17 12.93
C THR A 156 1.63 -48.80 13.84
N PRO A 157 2.29 -49.76 14.51
CA PRO A 157 3.49 -49.49 15.31
C PRO A 157 4.69 -48.93 14.50
N THR A 158 4.62 -48.95 13.17
CA THR A 158 5.63 -48.41 12.25
C THR A 158 5.17 -47.14 11.52
N GLU A 159 4.11 -46.49 12.03
CA GLU A 159 3.59 -45.22 11.55
C GLU A 159 4.68 -44.12 11.54
N ARG A 160 4.72 -43.35 10.44
CA ARG A 160 5.60 -42.19 10.29
C ARG A 160 4.76 -40.99 9.88
N VAL A 161 4.82 -39.95 10.69
CA VAL A 161 4.14 -38.66 10.46
C VAL A 161 5.20 -37.57 10.45
N GLN A 162 5.19 -36.71 9.44
CA GLN A 162 5.99 -35.48 9.43
C GLN A 162 5.17 -34.31 8.91
N PHE A 163 5.13 -33.22 9.67
CA PHE A 163 4.63 -31.92 9.22
C PHE A 163 5.72 -31.23 8.40
N VAL A 164 5.37 -30.67 7.25
CA VAL A 164 6.30 -29.97 6.35
C VAL A 164 5.70 -28.65 5.88
N ARG A 165 6.39 -27.53 6.08
CA ARG A 165 5.95 -26.21 5.61
C ARG A 165 6.51 -25.91 4.22
N VAL A 166 5.64 -25.43 3.35
CA VAL A 166 5.93 -25.08 1.95
C VAL A 166 6.64 -23.72 1.89
N THR A 167 7.80 -23.65 1.22
CA THR A 167 8.55 -22.40 1.01
C THR A 167 8.45 -21.86 -0.43
N ARG A 168 8.26 -22.75 -1.41
CA ARG A 168 8.08 -22.42 -2.84
C ARG A 168 7.38 -23.59 -3.53
N THR A 169 6.53 -23.29 -4.50
CA THR A 169 5.93 -24.29 -5.40
C THR A 169 6.20 -23.93 -6.86
N GLU A 170 6.47 -24.97 -7.66
CA GLU A 170 6.68 -24.87 -9.11
C GLU A 170 5.90 -25.99 -9.78
N THR A 171 4.91 -25.67 -10.60
CA THR A 171 4.05 -26.66 -11.26
C THR A 171 4.40 -26.81 -12.73
N GLU A 172 4.69 -28.04 -13.14
CA GLU A 172 4.98 -28.42 -14.52
C GLU A 172 3.92 -29.41 -15.00
N GLN A 173 3.32 -29.17 -16.17
CA GLN A 173 2.46 -30.16 -16.82
C GLN A 173 3.32 -31.11 -17.65
N ARG A 174 3.24 -32.41 -17.35
CA ARG A 174 3.97 -33.47 -18.06
C ARG A 174 2.98 -34.45 -18.69
N THR A 175 3.36 -34.98 -19.85
CA THR A 175 2.61 -36.06 -20.50
C THR A 175 3.17 -37.40 -20.03
N TYR A 176 2.28 -38.27 -19.56
CA TYR A 176 2.58 -39.62 -19.10
C TYR A 176 1.83 -40.62 -19.97
N THR A 177 2.42 -41.81 -20.13
CA THR A 177 1.87 -42.88 -20.96
C THR A 177 1.59 -44.10 -20.09
N TYR A 178 0.42 -44.73 -20.25
CA TYR A 178 0.12 -46.01 -19.61
C TYR A 178 -0.37 -47.02 -20.64
N GLY A 179 -0.18 -48.32 -20.34
CA GLY A 179 -0.68 -49.40 -21.16
C GLY A 179 -2.15 -49.66 -20.90
N SER A 180 -2.96 -49.68 -21.96
CA SER A 180 -4.35 -50.15 -21.96
C SER A 180 -4.51 -51.22 -23.05
N SER A 181 -5.48 -52.11 -22.92
CA SER A 181 -5.63 -53.36 -23.71
C SER A 181 -5.41 -53.18 -25.23
N GLY A 182 -4.17 -53.37 -25.70
CA GLY A 182 -3.77 -53.29 -27.10
C GLY A 182 -3.02 -52.02 -27.55
N GLY A 183 -2.75 -51.05 -26.67
CA GLY A 183 -2.02 -49.83 -27.04
C GLY A 183 -1.53 -48.98 -25.86
N PHE A 184 -0.67 -48.02 -26.19
CA PHE A 184 -0.22 -46.97 -25.27
C PHE A 184 -1.15 -45.76 -25.39
N VAL A 185 -1.60 -45.23 -24.25
CA VAL A 185 -2.48 -44.06 -24.19
C VAL A 185 -1.83 -42.98 -23.33
N ASP A 186 -1.68 -41.80 -23.91
CA ASP A 186 -1.12 -40.63 -23.22
C ASP A 186 -2.19 -39.91 -22.39
N TYR A 187 -1.76 -39.34 -21.26
CA TYR A 187 -2.55 -38.48 -20.41
C TYR A 187 -1.65 -37.40 -19.77
N GLN A 188 -2.21 -36.23 -19.49
CA GLN A 188 -1.47 -35.13 -18.86
C GLN A 188 -1.61 -35.20 -17.34
N GLY A 189 -0.49 -35.07 -16.61
CA GLY A 189 -0.46 -34.92 -15.16
C GLY A 189 0.33 -33.68 -14.76
N SER A 190 -0.11 -33.00 -13.70
CA SER A 190 0.67 -31.90 -13.11
C SER A 190 1.62 -32.45 -12.05
N VAL A 191 2.89 -32.05 -12.15
CA VAL A 191 3.90 -32.28 -11.12
C VAL A 191 4.20 -30.94 -10.46
N THR A 192 3.85 -30.79 -9.19
CA THR A 192 4.31 -29.66 -8.39
C THR A 192 5.54 -30.07 -7.60
N LYS A 193 6.68 -29.43 -7.90
CA LYS A 193 7.84 -29.43 -7.03
C LYS A 193 7.59 -28.44 -5.89
N VAL A 194 7.71 -28.92 -4.66
CA VAL A 194 7.48 -28.17 -3.42
C VAL A 194 8.80 -28.13 -2.67
N ASN A 195 9.37 -26.94 -2.47
CA ASN A 195 10.48 -26.76 -1.54
C ASN A 195 9.92 -26.70 -0.12
N LEU A 196 10.65 -27.30 0.82
CA LEU A 196 10.28 -27.40 2.23
C LEU A 196 11.16 -26.49 3.09
N THR A 197 10.66 -26.11 4.27
CA THR A 197 11.48 -25.46 5.32
C THR A 197 12.47 -26.49 5.90
N ASP A 198 11.94 -27.57 6.46
CA ASP A 198 12.70 -28.65 7.08
C ASP A 198 13.09 -29.72 6.04
N ALA A 199 14.19 -30.42 6.32
CA ALA A 199 14.50 -31.66 5.62
C ALA A 199 13.55 -32.79 6.07
N LEU A 200 13.31 -33.77 5.17
CA LEU A 200 12.60 -34.99 5.54
C LEU A 200 13.40 -35.76 6.60
N ARG A 201 12.81 -35.97 7.78
CA ARG A 201 13.38 -36.76 8.90
C ARG A 201 13.20 -38.26 8.66
N TYR A 202 12.23 -38.63 7.84
CA TYR A 202 11.94 -40.01 7.44
C TYR A 202 11.94 -40.17 5.91
N ALA A 203 12.26 -41.37 5.43
CA ALA A 203 12.00 -41.72 4.03
C ALA A 203 10.50 -41.99 3.85
N PHE A 204 9.90 -41.34 2.86
CA PHE A 204 8.49 -41.44 2.49
C PHE A 204 8.37 -42.11 1.11
N PRO A 205 7.86 -43.35 1.04
CA PRO A 205 7.65 -44.03 -0.23
C PRO A 205 6.51 -43.36 -1.01
N GLY A 206 6.79 -42.82 -2.18
CA GLY A 206 5.78 -42.22 -3.06
C GLY A 206 5.22 -43.22 -4.07
N SER A 207 4.24 -42.79 -4.85
CA SER A 207 3.61 -43.61 -5.88
C SER A 207 4.11 -43.24 -7.28
N PRO A 208 4.18 -44.21 -8.21
CA PRO A 208 4.39 -43.90 -9.62
C PRO A 208 3.19 -43.14 -10.19
N PRO A 209 3.35 -42.41 -11.31
CA PRO A 209 2.27 -41.67 -11.95
C PRO A 209 1.14 -42.60 -12.41
N SER A 210 -0.09 -42.27 -12.04
CA SER A 210 -1.31 -43.06 -12.28
C SER A 210 -2.41 -42.24 -12.94
N ARG A 211 -3.16 -42.86 -13.87
CA ARG A 211 -4.30 -42.20 -14.56
C ARG A 211 -5.46 -41.85 -13.63
N ASP A 212 -5.59 -42.58 -12.53
CA ASP A 212 -6.67 -42.39 -11.56
C ASP A 212 -6.37 -41.24 -10.57
N TYR A 213 -5.15 -40.69 -10.58
CA TYR A 213 -4.67 -39.66 -9.65
C TYR A 213 -4.78 -40.06 -8.16
N ALA A 214 -4.79 -41.36 -7.89
CA ALA A 214 -4.78 -41.94 -6.55
C ALA A 214 -3.40 -42.51 -6.20
N PRO A 215 -2.96 -42.44 -4.93
CA PRO A 215 -1.75 -43.11 -4.46
C PRO A 215 -1.89 -44.63 -4.55
N ALA A 216 -0.79 -45.32 -4.76
CA ALA A 216 -0.73 -46.78 -4.73
C ALA A 216 -0.89 -47.31 -3.29
N ALA A 217 -1.45 -48.52 -3.16
CA ALA A 217 -1.64 -49.15 -1.86
C ALA A 217 -0.31 -49.30 -1.10
N GLY A 218 -0.29 -48.91 0.18
CA GLY A 218 0.91 -49.01 1.03
C GLY A 218 1.99 -47.95 0.77
N LYS A 219 1.70 -46.89 0.00
CA LYS A 219 2.56 -45.70 -0.15
C LYS A 219 2.12 -44.56 0.77
N ALA A 220 2.95 -43.52 0.88
CA ALA A 220 2.71 -42.36 1.73
C ALA A 220 1.57 -41.48 1.19
N VAL A 221 0.80 -40.89 2.11
CA VAL A 221 -0.35 -40.03 1.85
C VAL A 221 -0.02 -38.61 2.28
N ILE A 222 -0.47 -37.62 1.50
CA ILE A 222 -0.38 -36.21 1.84
C ILE A 222 -1.71 -35.78 2.46
N ARG A 223 -1.68 -35.12 3.62
CA ARG A 223 -2.84 -34.53 4.28
C ARG A 223 -2.65 -33.01 4.43
N ASP A 224 -3.77 -32.32 4.46
CA ASP A 224 -3.85 -30.93 4.89
C ASP A 224 -3.72 -30.85 6.42
N THR A 225 -3.56 -29.65 6.97
CA THR A 225 -3.58 -29.44 8.43
C THR A 225 -4.82 -28.68 8.87
N THR A 226 -5.40 -29.05 10.02
CA THR A 226 -6.37 -28.21 10.73
C THR A 226 -5.79 -27.72 12.05
N VAL A 227 -6.25 -26.56 12.51
CA VAL A 227 -5.84 -26.01 13.81
C VAL A 227 -6.53 -26.80 14.91
N ALA A 228 -5.72 -27.40 15.79
CA ALA A 228 -6.19 -27.92 17.07
C ALA A 228 -5.72 -26.98 18.17
N ASP A 229 -6.66 -26.55 19.01
CA ASP A 229 -6.36 -25.76 20.20
C ASP A 229 -5.84 -26.64 21.36
N ALA A 230 -4.87 -27.51 21.05
CA ALA A 230 -4.43 -28.59 21.94
C ALA A 230 -3.61 -28.11 23.15
N ALA A 231 -2.91 -26.98 23.01
CA ALA A 231 -2.10 -26.36 24.05
C ALA A 231 -2.73 -25.04 24.53
N VAL A 232 -3.05 -24.96 25.83
CA VAL A 232 -3.50 -23.71 26.45
C VAL A 232 -2.29 -22.97 27.03
N TYR A 233 -2.00 -21.82 26.43
CA TYR A 233 -0.94 -20.91 26.84
C TYR A 233 -1.45 -19.90 27.86
N TYR A 234 -0.63 -19.65 28.87
CA TYR A 234 -0.82 -18.57 29.83
C TYR A 234 0.43 -17.69 29.81
N GLY A 235 0.24 -16.39 29.96
CA GLY A 235 1.33 -15.42 29.95
C GLY A 235 0.87 -14.10 30.52
N ALA A 236 1.68 -13.05 30.36
CA ALA A 236 1.35 -11.72 30.83
C ALA A 236 1.75 -10.65 29.81
N SER A 237 1.12 -9.48 29.92
CA SER A 237 1.40 -8.31 29.10
C SER A 237 1.28 -7.05 29.94
N PRO A 238 2.12 -6.01 29.73
CA PRO A 238 1.96 -4.75 30.44
C PRO A 238 0.70 -4.02 29.96
N LEU A 239 0.09 -3.30 30.89
CA LEU A 239 -1.01 -2.38 30.63
C LEU A 239 -0.51 -1.17 29.82
N ALA A 240 -1.11 -0.93 28.65
CA ALA A 240 -0.67 0.07 27.68
C ALA A 240 -1.05 1.51 28.07
N ALA A 241 -2.15 1.68 28.80
CA ALA A 241 -2.63 2.96 29.32
C ALA A 241 -3.16 2.77 30.76
N PRO A 242 -3.01 3.76 31.66
CA PRO A 242 -3.49 3.61 33.04
C PRO A 242 -5.00 3.42 33.09
N THR A 243 -5.49 2.58 34.00
CA THR A 243 -6.94 2.37 34.24
C THR A 243 -7.39 3.01 35.54
N ALA A 244 -8.58 3.57 35.53
CA ALA A 244 -9.24 4.16 36.67
C ALA A 244 -10.01 3.13 37.52
N LEU A 245 -10.35 3.54 38.74
CA LEU A 245 -11.32 2.84 39.57
C LEU A 245 -12.69 2.83 38.86
N GLY A 246 -13.29 1.65 38.68
CA GLY A 246 -14.59 1.49 38.03
C GLY A 246 -14.53 1.09 36.54
N ASP A 247 -13.35 1.06 35.92
CA ASP A 247 -13.23 0.65 34.51
C ASP A 247 -13.58 -0.83 34.31
N SER A 248 -14.34 -1.15 33.25
CA SER A 248 -14.69 -2.52 32.85
C SER A 248 -13.98 -2.99 31.57
N VAL A 249 -13.10 -2.15 31.03
CA VAL A 249 -12.28 -2.41 29.85
C VAL A 249 -10.85 -1.97 30.17
N LEU A 250 -9.86 -2.78 29.80
CA LEU A 250 -8.46 -2.42 29.90
C LEU A 250 -7.75 -2.72 28.57
N ARG A 251 -6.63 -2.04 28.31
CA ARG A 251 -5.81 -2.27 27.11
C ARG A 251 -4.42 -2.76 27.48
N VAL A 252 -4.07 -3.95 27.02
CA VAL A 252 -2.72 -4.52 27.14
C VAL A 252 -1.89 -4.20 25.90
N ALA A 253 -0.55 -4.23 26.02
CA ALA A 253 0.35 -3.99 24.89
C ALA A 253 0.26 -5.08 23.81
N SER A 254 -0.10 -6.31 24.17
CA SER A 254 -0.45 -7.38 23.23
C SER A 254 -1.23 -8.50 23.92
N ILE A 255 -2.11 -9.17 23.17
CA ILE A 255 -2.78 -10.41 23.59
C ILE A 255 -2.01 -11.69 23.21
N TYR A 256 -0.89 -11.53 22.50
CA TYR A 256 -0.01 -12.60 22.05
C TYR A 256 1.33 -12.53 22.78
N THR A 257 1.95 -13.69 22.99
CA THR A 257 3.36 -13.81 23.38
C THR A 257 4.16 -14.45 22.26
N GLN A 258 5.45 -14.17 22.18
CA GLN A 258 6.37 -14.91 21.35
C GLN A 258 6.64 -16.27 22.03
N LEU A 259 6.55 -17.37 21.29
CA LEU A 259 6.87 -18.72 21.80
C LEU A 259 8.18 -19.25 21.21
N VAL A 260 8.38 -19.02 19.90
CA VAL A 260 9.61 -19.37 19.18
C VAL A 260 10.19 -18.09 18.57
N PRO A 261 11.51 -17.84 18.70
CA PRO A 261 12.16 -16.74 18.00
C PRO A 261 11.93 -16.83 16.48
N SER A 262 11.52 -15.72 15.85
CA SER A 262 11.33 -15.66 14.40
C SER A 262 12.45 -14.86 13.76
N SER A 263 13.29 -15.52 12.95
CA SER A 263 14.26 -14.80 12.14
C SER A 263 13.53 -14.09 10.99
N ARG A 264 13.70 -12.77 10.91
CA ARG A 264 13.04 -11.93 9.90
C ARG A 264 14.03 -11.56 8.83
N THR A 265 13.73 -11.91 7.59
CA THR A 265 14.40 -11.35 6.42
C THR A 265 13.50 -10.30 5.80
N GLU A 266 13.98 -9.05 5.78
CA GLU A 266 13.27 -7.95 5.14
C GLU A 266 13.61 -7.96 3.65
N THR A 267 12.59 -8.05 2.79
CA THR A 267 12.74 -7.86 1.35
C THR A 267 12.20 -6.50 0.98
N THR A 268 13.04 -5.66 0.37
CA THR A 268 12.66 -4.32 -0.06
C THR A 268 12.18 -4.36 -1.52
N ALA A 269 11.03 -3.75 -1.77
CA ALA A 269 10.54 -3.47 -3.12
C ALA A 269 10.64 -1.95 -3.33
N LEU A 270 11.53 -1.54 -4.23
CA LEU A 270 11.81 -0.13 -4.52
C LEU A 270 11.20 0.29 -5.86
N ASP A 271 10.81 1.57 -5.98
CA ASP A 271 10.24 2.20 -7.18
C ASP A 271 9.07 1.43 -7.85
N GLN A 272 8.19 0.86 -7.03
CA GLN A 272 7.06 0.08 -7.54
C GLN A 272 5.92 0.98 -7.99
N ARG A 273 5.22 0.56 -9.06
CA ARG A 273 4.08 1.27 -9.65
C ARG A 273 2.78 0.53 -9.30
N PRO A 274 1.83 1.14 -8.58
CA PRO A 274 0.58 0.46 -8.18
C PRO A 274 -0.38 0.10 -9.33
N ALA A 275 -0.18 0.69 -10.50
CA ALA A 275 -1.23 0.79 -11.53
C ALA A 275 -0.74 0.60 -12.98
N ALA A 276 0.48 0.12 -13.22
CA ALA A 276 1.11 0.09 -14.55
C ALA A 276 1.51 -1.32 -15.04
N GLU A 277 0.72 -2.36 -14.74
CA GLU A 277 0.96 -3.73 -15.22
C GLU A 277 0.57 -3.97 -16.70
N ARG A 278 -0.17 -3.05 -17.34
CA ARG A 278 -0.61 -3.19 -18.75
C ARG A 278 -0.36 -1.92 -19.59
N THR A 279 -0.08 -2.13 -20.88
CA THR A 279 -0.04 -1.10 -21.92
C THR A 279 -1.36 -1.09 -22.70
N ILE A 280 -1.79 0.08 -23.17
CA ILE A 280 -2.84 0.19 -24.21
C ILE A 280 -2.16 0.17 -25.58
N VAL A 281 -2.65 -0.65 -26.50
CA VAL A 281 -2.29 -0.60 -27.93
C VAL A 281 -3.26 0.34 -28.65
N LEU A 282 -2.82 1.54 -28.99
CA LEU A 282 -3.66 2.51 -29.70
C LEU A 282 -3.84 2.12 -31.18
N ALA A 283 -2.77 1.63 -31.82
CA ALA A 283 -2.75 1.10 -33.18
C ALA A 283 -1.61 0.10 -33.40
N ASP A 284 -1.75 -0.84 -34.34
CA ASP A 284 -0.67 -1.72 -34.81
C ASP A 284 -0.12 -1.33 -36.20
N ALA A 285 -0.87 -0.56 -37.00
CA ALA A 285 -0.48 -0.11 -38.34
C ALA A 285 -0.82 1.38 -38.55
N PRO A 286 -0.03 2.15 -39.34
CA PRO A 286 1.20 1.76 -40.06
C PRO A 286 2.47 1.74 -39.19
N ARG A 287 2.32 1.98 -37.88
CA ARG A 287 3.31 1.72 -36.82
C ARG A 287 2.55 1.22 -35.59
N ARG A 288 3.20 0.41 -34.75
CA ARG A 288 2.65 0.02 -33.45
C ARG A 288 2.82 1.17 -32.46
N VAL A 289 1.75 1.57 -31.78
CA VAL A 289 1.71 2.66 -30.80
C VAL A 289 1.18 2.09 -29.49
N GLU A 290 2.05 2.02 -28.49
CA GLU A 290 1.69 1.60 -27.14
C GLU A 290 1.84 2.76 -26.16
N VAL A 291 0.95 2.80 -25.17
CA VAL A 291 1.03 3.73 -24.05
C VAL A 291 0.98 2.94 -22.75
N ALA A 292 1.96 3.15 -21.86
CA ALA A 292 1.85 2.72 -20.48
C ALA A 292 0.91 3.68 -19.76
N VAL A 293 -0.26 3.20 -19.35
CA VAL A 293 -1.31 4.01 -18.72
C VAL A 293 -1.41 3.57 -17.26
N ALA A 294 -1.48 4.52 -16.33
CA ALA A 294 -1.88 4.20 -14.97
C ALA A 294 -3.34 3.78 -14.98
N ALA A 295 -3.68 2.65 -14.37
CA ALA A 295 -5.07 2.24 -14.29
C ALA A 295 -5.90 3.22 -13.45
N HIS A 296 -7.10 3.56 -13.93
CA HIS A 296 -8.18 4.01 -13.07
C HIS A 296 -8.49 2.89 -12.08
N THR A 297 -8.83 3.26 -10.85
CA THR A 297 -9.03 2.29 -9.76
C THR A 297 -10.37 2.48 -9.09
N GLN A 298 -11.11 1.39 -8.91
CA GLN A 298 -12.34 1.33 -8.11
C GLN A 298 -12.23 0.18 -7.11
N ARG A 299 -12.93 0.30 -5.97
CA ARG A 299 -13.00 -0.75 -4.95
C ARG A 299 -14.45 -1.16 -4.66
N THR A 300 -14.63 -2.36 -4.14
CA THR A 300 -15.85 -2.78 -3.45
C THR A 300 -15.46 -3.43 -2.14
N LYS A 301 -15.77 -2.77 -1.01
CA LYS A 301 -15.47 -3.26 0.35
C LYS A 301 -16.39 -4.44 0.68
N ILE A 302 -15.83 -5.51 1.23
CA ILE A 302 -16.53 -6.75 1.58
C ILE A 302 -16.70 -6.83 3.10
N GLY A 303 -17.92 -7.10 3.54
CA GLY A 303 -18.27 -7.42 4.91
C GLY A 303 -19.36 -8.50 4.94
N GLN A 304 -19.64 -9.07 6.12
CA GLN A 304 -20.57 -10.20 6.28
C GLN A 304 -21.92 -10.05 5.56
N SER A 305 -22.46 -8.83 5.46
CA SER A 305 -23.77 -8.55 4.83
C SER A 305 -23.77 -8.50 3.30
N ASN A 306 -22.63 -8.22 2.65
CA ASN A 306 -22.51 -8.13 1.17
C ASN A 306 -21.54 -9.18 0.58
N ARG A 307 -21.15 -10.16 1.39
CA ARG A 307 -20.32 -11.30 1.01
C ARG A 307 -21.10 -12.28 0.12
N GLY A 308 -20.63 -12.52 -1.10
CA GLY A 308 -21.27 -13.39 -2.08
C GLY A 308 -20.34 -13.75 -3.23
N PHE A 309 -20.88 -14.38 -4.28
CA PHE A 309 -20.11 -14.79 -5.45
C PHE A 309 -20.25 -13.83 -6.64
N SER A 310 -21.34 -13.08 -6.76
CA SER A 310 -21.62 -12.20 -7.91
C SER A 310 -21.63 -10.73 -7.50
N TYR A 311 -20.93 -9.91 -8.27
CA TYR A 311 -20.81 -8.47 -8.09
C TYR A 311 -21.02 -7.74 -9.41
N VAL A 312 -21.45 -6.49 -9.34
CA VAL A 312 -21.62 -5.61 -10.50
C VAL A 312 -20.95 -4.27 -10.21
N ALA A 313 -20.22 -3.74 -11.18
CA ALA A 313 -19.60 -2.42 -11.13
C ALA A 313 -19.93 -1.61 -12.38
N MET A 314 -19.79 -0.28 -12.30
CA MET A 314 -19.94 0.63 -13.42
C MET A 314 -18.70 1.53 -13.49
N LEU A 315 -17.91 1.32 -14.53
CA LEU A 315 -16.60 1.96 -14.73
C LEU A 315 -16.76 3.30 -15.46
N LYS A 316 -16.19 4.36 -14.89
CA LYS A 316 -16.09 5.71 -15.48
C LYS A 316 -14.69 6.28 -15.23
N PRO A 317 -13.95 6.74 -16.25
CA PRO A 317 -14.30 6.75 -17.68
C PRO A 317 -14.42 5.34 -18.28
N LEU A 318 -14.98 5.25 -19.49
CA LEU A 318 -15.31 3.96 -20.12
C LEU A 318 -14.06 3.10 -20.37
N PRO A 319 -14.11 1.79 -20.07
CA PRO A 319 -12.96 0.90 -20.16
C PRO A 319 -12.60 0.55 -21.60
N GLU A 320 -11.30 0.53 -21.88
CA GLU A 320 -10.72 0.06 -23.13
C GLU A 320 -10.63 -1.48 -23.15
N PRO A 321 -10.95 -2.16 -24.27
CA PRO A 321 -10.84 -3.62 -24.38
C PRO A 321 -9.48 -4.20 -24.00
N GLY A 322 -9.50 -5.24 -23.16
CA GLY A 322 -8.32 -5.96 -22.68
C GLY A 322 -7.61 -5.29 -21.51
N THR A 323 -8.12 -4.16 -20.99
CA THR A 323 -7.47 -3.41 -19.89
C THR A 323 -8.03 -3.72 -18.51
N VAL A 324 -9.24 -4.29 -18.40
CA VAL A 324 -9.88 -4.53 -17.10
C VAL A 324 -9.21 -5.71 -16.37
N VAL A 325 -8.78 -5.45 -15.15
CA VAL A 325 -8.21 -6.40 -14.20
C VAL A 325 -8.95 -6.26 -12.86
N ILE A 326 -9.41 -7.38 -12.31
CA ILE A 326 -10.13 -7.43 -11.03
C ILE A 326 -9.34 -8.32 -10.09
N SER A 327 -8.91 -7.79 -8.95
CA SER A 327 -8.21 -8.53 -7.90
C SER A 327 -9.09 -8.65 -6.66
N TYR A 328 -9.22 -9.83 -6.08
CA TYR A 328 -9.96 -10.05 -4.83
C TYR A 328 -9.21 -11.01 -3.90
N ARG A 329 -9.45 -10.92 -2.58
CA ARG A 329 -8.86 -11.83 -1.58
C ARG A 329 -9.89 -12.87 -1.14
N ALA A 330 -9.52 -14.15 -1.10
CA ALA A 330 -10.34 -15.22 -0.53
C ALA A 330 -9.45 -16.26 0.16
N LEU A 331 -9.85 -16.71 1.35
CA LEU A 331 -9.06 -17.60 2.23
C LEU A 331 -7.62 -17.11 2.44
N GLY A 332 -7.41 -15.79 2.48
CA GLY A 332 -6.10 -15.15 2.63
C GLY A 332 -5.31 -14.92 1.33
N ASN A 333 -5.69 -15.58 0.23
CA ASN A 333 -4.99 -15.54 -1.06
C ASN A 333 -5.56 -14.50 -2.03
N TRP A 334 -4.71 -13.91 -2.87
CA TRP A 334 -5.10 -13.05 -3.99
C TRP A 334 -5.51 -13.88 -5.22
N TYR A 335 -6.67 -13.55 -5.78
CA TYR A 335 -7.22 -14.09 -7.02
C TYR A 335 -7.45 -12.95 -8.01
N THR A 336 -7.28 -13.23 -9.31
CA THR A 336 -7.41 -12.22 -10.37
C THR A 336 -8.32 -12.70 -11.50
N LEU A 337 -9.22 -11.83 -11.96
CA LEU A 337 -9.91 -11.94 -13.25
C LEU A 337 -9.34 -10.89 -14.21
N THR A 338 -9.25 -11.22 -15.49
CA THR A 338 -8.75 -10.32 -16.53
C THR A 338 -9.65 -10.37 -17.76
N ASP A 339 -9.89 -9.21 -18.36
CA ASP A 339 -10.58 -9.08 -19.64
C ASP A 339 -9.70 -9.60 -20.80
N ASP A 340 -10.34 -10.33 -21.72
CA ASP A 340 -9.75 -10.91 -22.93
C ASP A 340 -9.77 -9.97 -24.16
N GLY A 341 -10.43 -8.82 -24.05
CA GLY A 341 -10.57 -7.85 -25.13
C GLY A 341 -11.76 -8.09 -26.07
N THR A 342 -12.54 -9.15 -25.83
CA THR A 342 -13.86 -9.38 -26.46
C THR A 342 -15.02 -9.03 -25.51
N GLY A 343 -14.70 -8.63 -24.28
CA GLY A 343 -15.62 -8.32 -23.21
C GLY A 343 -15.89 -9.49 -22.28
N VAL A 344 -15.07 -10.55 -22.29
CA VAL A 344 -15.21 -11.70 -21.39
C VAL A 344 -14.12 -11.66 -20.32
N LEU A 345 -14.53 -11.78 -19.06
CA LEU A 345 -13.61 -11.92 -17.93
C LEU A 345 -13.23 -13.39 -17.76
N ALA A 346 -11.92 -13.66 -17.79
CA ALA A 346 -11.32 -14.98 -17.57
C ALA A 346 -10.39 -14.98 -16.36
N GLY A 347 -9.98 -16.17 -15.88
CA GLY A 347 -9.08 -16.34 -14.74
C GLY A 347 -9.80 -16.96 -13.54
N SER A 348 -9.65 -16.35 -12.36
CA SER A 348 -10.21 -16.84 -11.09
C SER A 348 -11.70 -16.50 -10.92
N GLY A 349 -12.50 -16.79 -11.94
CA GLY A 349 -13.91 -16.45 -12.03
C GLY A 349 -14.34 -16.31 -13.48
N SER A 350 -15.56 -15.80 -13.68
CA SER A 350 -16.13 -15.53 -15.00
C SER A 350 -17.04 -14.31 -14.94
N GLY A 351 -17.21 -13.63 -16.07
CA GLY A 351 -18.05 -12.44 -16.15
C GLY A 351 -17.93 -11.74 -17.48
N ARG A 352 -18.50 -10.54 -17.57
CA ARG A 352 -18.53 -9.76 -18.80
C ARG A 352 -18.29 -8.26 -18.54
N VAL A 353 -17.63 -7.62 -19.49
CA VAL A 353 -17.46 -6.17 -19.58
C VAL A 353 -18.23 -5.65 -20.80
N ILE A 354 -19.02 -4.60 -20.63
CA ILE A 354 -19.71 -3.89 -21.72
C ILE A 354 -19.06 -2.52 -21.90
N TYR A 355 -18.05 -2.45 -22.77
CA TYR A 355 -17.25 -1.23 -23.00
C TYR A 355 -18.08 0.02 -23.35
N ALA A 356 -19.20 -0.15 -24.05
CA ALA A 356 -20.09 0.94 -24.44
C ALA A 356 -20.86 1.59 -23.26
N THR A 357 -20.97 0.91 -22.11
CA THR A 357 -21.70 1.42 -20.93
C THR A 357 -20.83 1.44 -19.66
N GLY A 358 -19.64 0.84 -19.69
CA GLY A 358 -18.79 0.65 -18.51
C GLY A 358 -19.32 -0.40 -17.53
N SER A 359 -20.41 -1.10 -17.86
CA SER A 359 -21.01 -2.11 -16.99
C SER A 359 -20.13 -3.35 -16.93
N VAL A 360 -19.82 -3.82 -15.72
CA VAL A 360 -19.08 -5.06 -15.47
C VAL A 360 -19.92 -5.95 -14.58
N ASP A 361 -20.24 -7.15 -15.06
CA ASP A 361 -20.72 -8.26 -14.23
C ASP A 361 -19.58 -9.24 -13.97
N MET A 362 -19.40 -9.64 -12.71
CA MET A 362 -18.36 -10.59 -12.32
C MET A 362 -18.90 -11.63 -11.36
N THR A 363 -18.48 -12.89 -11.56
CA THR A 363 -18.73 -14.03 -10.69
C THR A 363 -17.38 -14.59 -10.26
N LEU A 364 -17.09 -14.51 -8.96
CA LEU A 364 -15.84 -14.93 -8.36
C LEU A 364 -15.80 -16.46 -8.20
N LEU A 365 -14.62 -17.07 -8.31
CA LEU A 365 -14.45 -18.52 -8.13
C LEU A 365 -14.48 -18.95 -6.65
N ALA A 366 -14.18 -18.03 -5.73
CA ALA A 366 -14.14 -18.27 -4.29
C ALA A 366 -14.80 -17.11 -3.54
N MET A 367 -15.42 -17.39 -2.39
CA MET A 367 -16.14 -16.37 -1.62
C MET A 367 -15.15 -15.41 -0.94
N PRO A 368 -15.18 -14.10 -1.25
CA PRO A 368 -14.15 -13.15 -0.82
C PRO A 368 -14.13 -13.00 0.70
N ASP A 369 -13.00 -12.63 1.29
CA ASP A 369 -12.85 -12.60 2.74
C ASP A 369 -13.64 -11.46 3.41
N ASP A 370 -14.09 -11.71 4.64
CA ASP A 370 -14.71 -10.67 5.47
C ASP A 370 -13.68 -9.56 5.79
N ALA A 371 -14.12 -8.31 5.82
CA ALA A 371 -13.27 -7.11 5.92
C ALA A 371 -12.22 -6.93 4.79
N SER A 372 -12.33 -7.64 3.66
CA SER A 372 -11.46 -7.46 2.47
C SER A 372 -12.05 -6.46 1.45
N SER A 373 -11.34 -6.24 0.33
CA SER A 373 -11.82 -5.42 -0.79
C SER A 373 -11.60 -6.12 -2.13
N ILE A 374 -12.58 -6.05 -3.03
CA ILE A 374 -12.38 -6.29 -4.46
C ILE A 374 -11.84 -5.00 -5.07
N ILE A 375 -10.73 -5.07 -5.81
CA ILE A 375 -10.08 -3.94 -6.48
C ILE A 375 -10.23 -4.14 -7.98
N ILE A 376 -10.78 -3.15 -8.67
CA ILE A 376 -10.96 -3.12 -10.12
C ILE A 376 -10.02 -2.06 -10.69
N GLN A 377 -9.23 -2.44 -11.70
CA GLN A 377 -8.27 -1.60 -12.40
C GLN A 377 -8.56 -1.65 -13.90
N TRP A 378 -8.61 -0.52 -14.58
CA TRP A 378 -8.81 -0.45 -16.04
C TRP A 378 -8.17 0.81 -16.63
N ALA A 379 -8.09 0.90 -17.95
CA ALA A 379 -7.58 2.10 -18.63
C ALA A 379 -8.56 2.60 -19.69
N GLU A 380 -8.43 3.86 -20.11
CA GLU A 380 -9.34 4.49 -21.09
C GLU A 380 -8.70 4.70 -22.47
N ARG A 381 -9.52 4.67 -23.52
CA ARG A 381 -9.18 5.19 -24.86
C ARG A 381 -9.76 6.58 -25.13
N VAL A 382 -10.75 7.05 -24.36
CA VAL A 382 -11.47 8.31 -24.61
C VAL A 382 -10.54 9.54 -24.53
N GLY A 383 -9.54 9.50 -23.64
CA GLY A 383 -8.45 10.49 -23.58
C GLY A 383 -7.53 10.54 -24.81
N TYR A 384 -7.63 9.63 -25.79
CA TYR A 384 -6.75 9.58 -26.98
C TYR A 384 -7.53 9.76 -28.30
N ASN A 385 -7.05 10.68 -29.14
CA ASN A 385 -7.59 10.98 -30.45
C ASN A 385 -6.62 10.50 -31.55
N ASN A 386 -7.12 9.74 -32.53
CA ASN A 386 -6.38 9.48 -33.77
C ASN A 386 -6.55 10.68 -34.72
N ARG A 387 -5.42 11.29 -35.09
CA ARG A 387 -5.37 12.51 -35.92
C ARG A 387 -4.85 12.26 -37.33
N SER A 388 -4.56 11.01 -37.74
CA SER A 388 -3.97 10.70 -39.05
C SER A 388 -4.76 11.27 -40.25
N ALA A 389 -6.09 11.31 -40.16
CA ALA A 389 -6.97 11.90 -41.19
C ALA A 389 -6.78 13.42 -41.40
N GLN A 390 -6.08 14.13 -40.50
CA GLN A 390 -5.87 15.58 -40.58
C GLN A 390 -4.71 15.99 -41.51
N GLY A 391 -4.03 15.04 -42.18
CA GLY A 391 -2.89 15.35 -43.07
C GLY A 391 -3.18 16.40 -44.14
N ALA A 392 -4.40 16.44 -44.70
CA ALA A 392 -4.82 17.45 -45.68
C ALA A 392 -5.05 18.86 -45.08
N GLN A 393 -5.04 19.00 -43.75
CA GLN A 393 -5.21 20.25 -43.01
C GLN A 393 -3.88 20.87 -42.57
N VAL A 394 -2.79 20.08 -42.60
CA VAL A 394 -1.42 20.56 -42.37
C VAL A 394 -1.02 21.45 -43.54
N ARG A 395 -0.53 22.66 -43.24
CA ARG A 395 -0.08 23.60 -44.26
C ARG A 395 1.37 23.30 -44.62
N SER A 396 1.72 23.55 -45.88
CA SER A 396 3.13 23.68 -46.27
C SER A 396 3.82 24.73 -45.40
N PRO A 397 5.12 24.54 -45.07
CA PRO A 397 5.91 25.55 -44.38
C PRO A 397 5.81 26.93 -45.02
N GLU A 398 5.71 27.94 -44.18
CA GLU A 398 5.72 29.35 -44.55
C GLU A 398 6.81 30.04 -43.72
N TYR A 399 7.52 30.96 -44.34
CA TYR A 399 8.54 31.77 -43.71
C TYR A 399 7.98 33.15 -43.43
N SER A 400 8.28 33.70 -42.26
CA SER A 400 7.95 35.09 -41.94
C SER A 400 9.13 35.83 -41.33
N TRP A 401 9.37 37.03 -41.84
CA TRP A 401 10.29 38.00 -41.27
C TRP A 401 9.73 39.41 -41.49
N THR A 402 10.36 40.41 -40.90
CA THR A 402 10.10 41.81 -41.21
C THR A 402 11.38 42.44 -41.70
N LEU A 403 11.23 43.31 -42.68
CA LEU A 403 12.31 44.14 -43.22
C LEU A 403 12.78 45.13 -42.16
N ALA A 404 14.09 45.32 -42.01
CA ALA A 404 14.64 46.12 -40.90
C ALA A 404 14.20 47.59 -40.96
N HIS A 405 13.82 48.09 -42.14
CA HIS A 405 13.26 49.42 -42.35
C HIS A 405 11.74 49.33 -42.63
N PRO A 406 10.88 49.64 -41.65
CA PRO A 406 9.44 49.51 -41.79
C PRO A 406 8.84 50.61 -42.68
N GLY A 407 7.62 50.37 -43.16
CA GLY A 407 6.92 51.25 -44.09
C GLY A 407 7.29 51.03 -45.55
N ALA A 408 7.47 49.77 -45.97
CA ALA A 408 7.69 49.37 -47.37
C ALA A 408 6.70 50.03 -48.36
N THR A 409 7.17 50.21 -49.59
CA THR A 409 6.41 50.83 -50.70
C THR A 409 5.72 49.74 -51.53
N PRO A 410 4.42 49.87 -51.85
CA PRO A 410 3.73 48.91 -52.71
C PRO A 410 4.40 48.71 -54.07
N GLY A 411 4.64 47.45 -54.44
CA GLY A 411 5.21 47.03 -55.72
C GLY A 411 6.73 47.07 -55.78
N ALA A 412 7.42 47.37 -54.67
CA ALA A 412 8.87 47.59 -54.65
C ALA A 412 9.70 46.41 -54.11
N VAL A 413 9.08 45.29 -53.70
CA VAL A 413 9.79 44.20 -52.99
C VAL A 413 10.04 42.98 -53.89
N THR A 414 11.30 42.51 -53.92
CA THR A 414 11.71 41.28 -54.61
C THR A 414 12.55 40.39 -53.70
N ILE A 415 12.34 39.07 -53.76
CA ILE A 415 12.98 38.06 -52.90
C ILE A 415 13.58 36.96 -53.78
N THR A 416 14.79 36.48 -53.45
CA THR A 416 15.46 35.37 -54.14
C THR A 416 16.07 34.34 -53.18
N TRP A 417 16.11 33.06 -53.57
CA TRP A 417 16.69 31.95 -52.78
C TRP A 417 17.19 30.79 -53.67
N LEU A 418 17.94 29.85 -53.10
CA LEU A 418 18.34 28.60 -53.76
C LEU A 418 17.39 27.45 -53.41
N SER A 419 17.03 26.65 -54.42
CA SER A 419 16.19 25.47 -54.30
C SER A 419 16.67 24.36 -55.24
N ALA A 420 17.07 23.22 -54.67
CA ALA A 420 17.78 22.14 -55.37
C ALA A 420 18.96 22.65 -56.22
N GLY A 421 19.71 23.63 -55.70
CA GLY A 421 20.82 24.26 -56.43
C GLY A 421 20.43 25.13 -57.63
N GLN A 422 19.18 25.60 -57.73
CA GLN A 422 18.70 26.58 -58.72
C GLN A 422 18.19 27.85 -58.03
N VAL A 423 18.46 29.02 -58.61
CA VAL A 423 17.95 30.31 -58.11
C VAL A 423 16.46 30.44 -58.41
N ARG A 424 15.70 30.92 -57.43
CA ARG A 424 14.25 31.14 -57.46
C ARG A 424 13.93 32.58 -57.09
N THR A 425 12.86 33.15 -57.66
CA THR A 425 12.52 34.56 -57.50
C THR A 425 11.03 34.78 -57.24
N ALA A 426 10.69 35.69 -56.32
CA ALA A 426 9.34 36.16 -56.08
C ALA A 426 9.28 37.69 -55.97
N THR A 427 8.24 38.31 -56.55
CA THR A 427 8.09 39.78 -56.64
C THR A 427 6.70 40.22 -56.19
N ASP A 428 6.64 41.33 -55.44
CA ASP A 428 5.42 41.98 -54.97
C ASP A 428 4.60 42.59 -56.13
N ASN A 429 3.31 42.35 -56.14
CA ASN A 429 2.38 42.86 -57.16
C ASN A 429 1.77 44.24 -56.85
N GLY A 430 2.12 44.87 -55.72
CA GLY A 430 1.59 46.17 -55.31
C GLY A 430 0.20 46.12 -54.65
N ALA A 431 -0.41 44.94 -54.57
CA ALA A 431 -1.62 44.64 -53.79
C ALA A 431 -1.30 43.81 -52.53
N GLY A 432 -0.04 43.80 -52.10
CA GLY A 432 0.43 43.09 -50.91
C GLY A 432 0.57 41.58 -51.08
N LYS A 433 0.70 41.07 -52.31
CA LYS A 433 0.87 39.63 -52.61
C LYS A 433 2.11 39.37 -53.48
N PHE A 434 2.79 38.26 -53.24
CA PHE A 434 3.91 37.81 -54.07
C PHE A 434 3.47 36.94 -55.25
N THR A 435 4.22 37.05 -56.34
CA THR A 435 4.09 36.24 -57.57
C THR A 435 5.47 35.73 -58.00
N GLY A 436 5.54 34.61 -58.74
CA GLY A 436 6.81 33.97 -59.14
C GLY A 436 6.94 32.55 -58.57
N ASP A 437 8.14 32.17 -58.14
CA ASP A 437 8.45 30.86 -57.54
C ASP A 437 7.92 30.68 -56.09
N ALA A 438 7.24 31.68 -55.53
CA ALA A 438 6.54 31.61 -54.25
C ALA A 438 5.18 32.27 -54.33
N ALA A 439 4.25 31.76 -53.53
CA ALA A 439 3.04 32.49 -53.13
C ALA A 439 3.30 33.16 -51.78
N GLY A 440 2.64 34.27 -51.49
CA GLY A 440 2.86 34.95 -50.22
C GLY A 440 2.22 36.32 -50.15
N GLU A 441 2.43 37.00 -49.03
CA GLU A 441 1.82 38.28 -48.72
C GLU A 441 2.82 39.22 -48.02
N ILE A 442 2.82 40.51 -48.36
CA ILE A 442 3.56 41.56 -47.66
C ILE A 442 2.62 42.62 -47.09
N ASP A 443 2.77 42.92 -45.80
CA ASP A 443 1.99 43.93 -45.08
C ASP A 443 2.79 45.24 -45.02
N TYR A 444 2.45 46.22 -45.85
CA TYR A 444 3.26 47.44 -46.01
C TYR A 444 3.47 48.26 -44.72
N PRO A 445 2.48 48.41 -43.80
CA PRO A 445 2.67 49.11 -42.53
C PRO A 445 3.72 48.45 -41.60
N SER A 446 3.68 47.13 -41.37
CA SER A 446 4.76 46.46 -40.60
C SER A 446 6.04 46.32 -41.40
N SER A 447 5.90 46.12 -42.71
CA SER A 447 6.90 45.47 -43.57
C SER A 447 7.16 44.00 -43.18
N SER A 448 6.18 43.31 -42.60
CA SER A 448 6.18 41.85 -42.42
C SER A 448 5.87 41.14 -43.74
N ILE A 449 6.72 40.19 -44.08
CA ILE A 449 6.60 39.28 -45.21
C ILE A 449 6.14 37.91 -44.71
N PHE A 450 5.25 37.27 -45.47
CA PHE A 450 4.82 35.89 -45.30
C PHE A 450 5.00 35.17 -46.63
N LEU A 451 6.04 34.34 -46.74
CA LEU A 451 6.41 33.66 -47.98
C LEU A 451 6.18 32.15 -47.88
N ARG A 452 5.44 31.58 -48.81
CA ARG A 452 5.30 30.14 -49.03
C ARG A 452 5.96 29.76 -50.36
N PRO A 453 7.21 29.27 -50.36
CA PRO A 453 7.87 28.83 -51.58
C PRO A 453 7.08 27.72 -52.28
N LEU A 454 6.92 27.83 -53.60
CA LEU A 454 6.44 26.72 -54.44
C LEU A 454 7.57 25.72 -54.73
N GLN A 455 8.82 26.17 -54.56
CA GLN A 455 10.06 25.39 -54.62
C GLN A 455 10.81 25.60 -53.29
N MET A 456 10.91 24.55 -52.46
CA MET A 456 11.45 24.68 -51.09
C MET A 456 12.89 25.16 -51.11
N ILE A 457 13.26 26.06 -50.21
CA ILE A 457 14.66 26.46 -50.00
C ILE A 457 15.48 25.23 -49.58
N ASP A 458 16.75 25.18 -49.99
CA ASP A 458 17.67 24.14 -49.53
C ASP A 458 17.94 24.28 -48.02
N ALA A 459 18.13 23.17 -47.31
CA ALA A 459 18.31 23.18 -45.85
C ALA A 459 19.56 24.00 -45.45
N GLY A 460 19.36 25.04 -44.64
CA GLY A 460 20.40 26.00 -44.25
C GLY A 460 20.66 27.15 -45.25
N GLY A 461 19.91 27.25 -46.34
CA GLY A 461 19.99 28.39 -47.28
C GLY A 461 19.28 29.66 -46.77
N SER A 462 19.54 30.80 -47.41
CA SER A 462 18.99 32.12 -47.06
C SER A 462 18.09 32.73 -48.16
N PHE A 463 17.28 33.72 -47.77
CA PHE A 463 16.48 34.57 -48.65
C PHE A 463 17.12 35.96 -48.77
N ALA A 464 17.52 36.38 -49.96
CA ALA A 464 17.95 37.75 -50.23
C ALA A 464 16.76 38.61 -50.69
N THR A 465 16.57 39.80 -50.11
CA THR A 465 15.41 40.67 -50.33
C THR A 465 15.85 42.11 -50.67
N SER A 466 15.30 42.69 -51.74
CA SER A 466 15.50 44.09 -52.12
C SER A 466 14.16 44.85 -52.08
N TYR A 467 14.16 46.08 -51.55
CA TYR A 467 12.94 46.86 -51.34
C TYR A 467 13.15 48.37 -51.21
N THR A 468 12.06 49.15 -51.16
CA THR A 468 12.07 50.57 -50.75
C THR A 468 11.08 50.85 -49.63
N ALA A 469 11.43 51.72 -48.67
CA ALA A 469 10.60 52.04 -47.49
C ALA A 469 10.62 53.52 -47.10
N ALA A 470 9.58 53.99 -46.40
CA ALA A 470 9.39 55.37 -45.95
C ALA A 470 8.93 55.44 -44.48
N ALA A 471 9.40 56.45 -43.74
CA ALA A 471 9.23 56.59 -42.30
C ALA A 471 7.77 56.61 -41.79
N MET A 472 7.57 56.15 -40.56
CA MET A 472 6.28 56.09 -39.87
C MET A 472 6.34 56.80 -38.51
N GLN A 473 5.22 57.38 -38.09
CA GLN A 473 4.97 57.86 -36.72
C GLN A 473 4.50 56.69 -35.84
N GLU A 474 4.71 56.80 -34.52
CA GLU A 474 4.27 55.86 -33.50
C GLU A 474 3.67 56.63 -32.31
N GLU A 475 2.47 56.23 -31.89
CA GLU A 475 1.75 56.75 -30.72
C GLU A 475 1.38 55.60 -29.78
N VAL A 476 1.44 55.87 -28.47
CA VAL A 476 1.29 54.86 -27.41
C VAL A 476 0.17 55.27 -26.46
N PHE A 477 -0.82 54.40 -26.28
CA PHE A 477 -2.03 54.64 -25.50
C PHE A 477 -2.14 53.65 -24.34
N THR A 478 -1.89 54.11 -23.12
CA THR A 478 -1.95 53.29 -21.90
C THR A 478 -3.40 53.13 -21.44
N GLY A 479 -3.92 51.89 -21.42
CA GLY A 479 -5.21 51.54 -20.81
C GLY A 479 -6.45 52.27 -21.33
N PRO A 480 -6.73 52.32 -22.65
CA PRO A 480 -7.96 52.90 -23.18
C PRO A 480 -9.21 52.20 -22.60
N ALA A 481 -10.23 53.00 -22.29
CA ALA A 481 -11.49 52.47 -21.75
C ALA A 481 -12.22 51.60 -22.78
N LEU A 482 -12.68 50.42 -22.33
CA LEU A 482 -13.46 49.48 -23.12
C LEU A 482 -14.96 49.68 -22.88
N ASP A 483 -15.74 49.57 -23.95
CA ASP A 483 -17.21 49.47 -23.87
C ASP A 483 -17.67 48.05 -23.47
N PRO A 484 -18.96 47.83 -23.15
CA PRO A 484 -19.49 46.51 -22.80
C PRO A 484 -19.39 45.44 -23.92
N THR A 485 -18.99 45.81 -25.14
CA THR A 485 -18.79 44.90 -26.27
C THR A 485 -17.31 44.51 -26.48
N GLY A 486 -16.40 45.12 -25.70
CA GLY A 486 -14.95 44.91 -25.77
C GLY A 486 -14.21 45.86 -26.70
N SER A 487 -14.79 47.01 -27.07
CA SER A 487 -14.23 47.95 -28.05
C SER A 487 -13.70 49.25 -27.42
N ALA A 488 -12.64 49.81 -28.02
CA ALA A 488 -12.01 51.07 -27.63
C ALA A 488 -12.11 52.11 -28.75
N THR A 489 -12.11 53.40 -28.37
CA THR A 489 -11.96 54.54 -29.30
C THR A 489 -10.65 55.27 -29.00
N ILE A 490 -9.85 55.48 -30.05
CA ILE A 490 -8.50 56.06 -30.00
C ILE A 490 -8.46 57.29 -30.93
N THR A 491 -7.79 58.36 -30.50
CA THR A 491 -7.66 59.61 -31.26
C THR A 491 -6.18 59.92 -31.49
N LEU A 492 -5.78 60.09 -32.75
CA LEU A 492 -4.39 60.30 -33.19
C LEU A 492 -4.03 61.79 -33.22
N ALA A 493 -2.75 62.12 -33.01
CA ALA A 493 -2.28 63.49 -33.01
C ALA A 493 -2.28 64.12 -34.42
N GLN A 494 -1.81 63.38 -35.43
CA GLN A 494 -1.69 63.84 -36.82
C GLN A 494 -2.67 63.10 -37.74
N GLN A 495 -2.81 63.57 -38.99
CA GLN A 495 -3.68 62.92 -39.97
C GLN A 495 -2.95 61.74 -40.61
N PRO A 496 -3.42 60.48 -40.44
CA PRO A 496 -2.80 59.32 -41.07
C PRO A 496 -3.08 59.28 -42.58
N VAL A 497 -2.08 58.80 -43.34
CA VAL A 497 -2.25 58.40 -44.74
C VAL A 497 -3.07 57.12 -44.82
N ALA A 498 -3.99 57.02 -45.78
CA ALA A 498 -4.80 55.82 -45.99
C ALA A 498 -3.95 54.59 -46.34
N GLY A 499 -4.25 53.44 -45.74
CA GLY A 499 -3.52 52.18 -45.96
C GLY A 499 -2.14 52.14 -45.28
N SER A 500 -1.93 52.97 -44.26
CA SER A 500 -0.66 53.06 -43.53
C SER A 500 -0.74 52.76 -42.04
N ILE A 501 -1.94 52.52 -41.51
CA ILE A 501 -2.20 52.37 -40.08
C ILE A 501 -1.96 50.93 -39.65
N GLU A 502 -1.26 50.78 -38.53
CA GLU A 502 -1.08 49.56 -37.77
C GLU A 502 -1.50 49.83 -36.33
N VAL A 503 -2.29 48.92 -35.73
CA VAL A 503 -2.63 48.92 -34.30
C VAL A 503 -2.17 47.62 -33.69
N ALA A 504 -1.45 47.66 -32.56
CA ALA A 504 -0.98 46.48 -31.82
C ALA A 504 -1.38 46.56 -30.33
N TRP A 505 -1.84 45.45 -29.76
CA TRP A 505 -2.27 45.35 -28.36
C TRP A 505 -2.13 43.91 -27.84
N SER A 506 -2.29 43.71 -26.52
CA SER A 506 -2.23 42.38 -25.91
C SER A 506 -3.42 42.08 -25.00
N THR A 507 -3.72 40.80 -24.82
CA THR A 507 -4.80 40.28 -23.96
C THR A 507 -4.32 39.09 -23.13
N ALA A 508 -5.03 38.81 -22.04
CA ALA A 508 -4.83 37.65 -21.17
C ALA A 508 -6.14 36.90 -20.92
N GLN A 509 -6.03 35.60 -20.67
CA GLN A 509 -7.11 34.69 -20.26
C GLN A 509 -6.62 33.85 -19.09
N GLU A 510 -7.48 33.53 -18.12
CA GLU A 510 -7.13 32.73 -16.93
C GLU A 510 -8.30 31.83 -16.47
N VAL A 511 -8.02 30.65 -15.89
CA VAL A 511 -9.02 29.68 -15.39
C VAL A 511 -8.78 29.21 -13.96
N SER A 512 -9.86 28.86 -13.25
CA SER A 512 -9.81 28.45 -11.84
C SER A 512 -9.02 27.16 -11.61
N SER A 513 -8.22 27.13 -10.55
CA SER A 513 -7.36 26.01 -10.14
C SER A 513 -8.08 24.82 -9.49
N THR A 514 -9.36 24.97 -9.17
CA THR A 514 -10.25 23.99 -8.49
C THR A 514 -10.68 22.81 -9.35
N SER A 515 -10.70 22.97 -10.68
CA SER A 515 -11.33 22.00 -11.60
C SER A 515 -10.33 21.08 -12.30
N GLY A 516 -9.03 21.18 -11.98
CA GLY A 516 -7.96 20.47 -12.72
C GLY A 516 -7.78 20.94 -14.17
N ALA A 517 -8.50 21.98 -14.60
CA ALA A 517 -8.43 22.54 -15.94
C ALA A 517 -7.14 23.34 -16.15
N LYS A 518 -6.49 23.15 -17.30
CA LYS A 518 -5.43 24.03 -17.81
C LYS A 518 -5.97 24.83 -18.99
N LEU A 519 -5.48 26.05 -19.17
CA LEU A 519 -5.86 26.83 -20.34
C LEU A 519 -5.21 26.28 -21.60
N THR A 520 -6.04 25.96 -22.58
CA THR A 520 -5.60 25.68 -23.94
C THR A 520 -5.57 26.98 -24.75
N SER A 521 -4.50 27.21 -25.52
CA SER A 521 -4.34 28.41 -26.38
C SER A 521 -5.32 28.51 -27.55
N ALA A 522 -6.31 27.61 -27.63
CA ALA A 522 -7.22 27.42 -28.75
C ALA A 522 -8.68 27.43 -28.29
N SER A 523 -9.48 28.31 -28.89
CA SER A 523 -10.94 28.31 -28.75
C SER A 523 -11.55 27.11 -29.49
N THR A 524 -12.42 26.35 -28.82
CA THR A 524 -13.14 25.21 -29.42
C THR A 524 -14.33 25.63 -30.28
N SER A 525 -14.80 26.88 -30.18
CA SER A 525 -15.81 27.50 -31.05
C SER A 525 -15.18 28.24 -32.25
N LYS A 526 -14.43 27.54 -33.12
CA LYS A 526 -14.02 28.12 -34.41
C LYS A 526 -15.21 28.16 -35.37
N ALA A 527 -15.86 29.31 -35.48
CA ALA A 527 -16.27 29.77 -36.82
C ALA A 527 -14.99 29.74 -37.69
N PRO A 528 -15.03 29.24 -38.93
CA PRO A 528 -13.82 29.05 -39.73
C PRO A 528 -13.18 30.38 -40.11
N GLU A 529 -12.28 30.89 -39.26
CA GLU A 529 -11.42 32.03 -39.55
C GLU A 529 -10.57 31.69 -40.79
N ALA A 530 -10.70 32.51 -41.83
CA ALA A 530 -9.95 32.36 -43.08
C ALA A 530 -8.48 32.79 -42.88
N ILE A 531 -7.69 31.91 -42.23
CA ILE A 531 -6.27 32.14 -41.99
C ILE A 531 -5.53 32.11 -43.33
N THR A 532 -5.05 33.26 -43.80
CA THR A 532 -4.35 33.42 -45.08
C THR A 532 -2.87 33.06 -44.99
N ALA A 533 -2.20 33.37 -43.87
CA ALA A 533 -0.82 32.95 -43.57
C ALA A 533 -0.68 32.35 -42.14
N LEU A 534 0.26 31.41 -41.99
CA LEU A 534 0.62 30.77 -40.71
C LEU A 534 2.12 30.53 -40.68
N SER A 535 2.83 31.15 -39.75
CA SER A 535 4.29 31.02 -39.63
C SER A 535 4.73 30.85 -38.18
N TRP A 536 5.75 30.02 -37.94
CA TRP A 536 6.39 29.90 -36.63
C TRP A 536 7.34 31.07 -36.41
N MET A 537 7.36 31.62 -35.20
CA MET A 537 8.17 32.79 -34.88
C MET A 537 9.09 32.54 -33.69
N GLU A 538 10.39 32.63 -33.93
CA GLU A 538 11.41 32.67 -32.88
C GLU A 538 12.10 34.04 -32.90
N GLU A 539 11.63 34.94 -32.03
CA GLU A 539 12.09 36.32 -31.75
C GLU A 539 11.62 37.50 -32.63
N PRO A 540 11.94 37.66 -33.93
CA PRO A 540 12.64 38.85 -34.42
C PRO A 540 11.75 40.11 -34.47
N LEU A 541 10.42 39.94 -34.43
CA LEU A 541 9.48 41.05 -34.53
C LEU A 541 9.23 41.74 -33.19
N TRP A 542 9.67 41.17 -32.07
CA TRP A 542 9.50 41.77 -30.75
C TRP A 542 10.57 42.82 -30.41
N GLU A 543 11.71 42.84 -31.09
CA GLU A 543 12.77 43.85 -30.86
C GLU A 543 12.27 45.29 -31.11
N ARG A 544 11.24 45.48 -31.94
CA ARG A 544 10.55 46.78 -32.16
C ARG A 544 9.49 47.13 -31.10
N TYR A 545 9.16 46.24 -30.17
CA TYR A 545 8.17 46.47 -29.09
C TYR A 545 8.76 46.34 -27.68
N GLY A 546 10.07 46.10 -27.55
CA GLY A 546 10.79 46.12 -26.26
C GLY A 546 10.65 47.45 -25.48
N ASN A 547 10.21 48.52 -26.13
CA ASN A 547 9.89 49.81 -25.50
C ASN A 547 8.53 49.87 -24.76
N LEU A 548 7.89 48.73 -24.46
CA LEU A 548 6.78 48.71 -23.50
C LEU A 548 7.23 49.10 -22.08
N VAL A 549 8.53 49.00 -21.75
CA VAL A 549 9.13 49.58 -20.53
C VAL A 549 10.56 50.10 -20.84
N PRO A 550 10.93 51.34 -20.46
CA PRO A 550 12.31 51.79 -20.58
C PRO A 550 13.23 51.07 -19.59
N GLY A 551 14.30 50.44 -20.08
CA GLY A 551 15.50 50.18 -19.26
C GLY A 551 15.78 48.75 -18.78
N MET A 552 15.34 47.69 -19.47
CA MET A 552 15.83 46.33 -19.21
C MET A 552 16.53 45.71 -20.42
N ALA A 553 17.74 45.18 -20.18
CA ALA A 553 18.50 44.42 -21.15
C ALA A 553 18.28 42.91 -20.94
N VAL A 554 17.95 42.21 -22.03
CA VAL A 554 18.05 40.75 -22.19
C VAL A 554 17.32 39.89 -21.15
N GLU A 555 15.98 39.88 -21.18
CA GLU A 555 15.27 38.60 -21.03
C GLU A 555 14.10 38.48 -22.01
N ARG A 556 14.32 37.67 -23.04
CA ARG A 556 13.62 37.66 -24.34
C ARG A 556 12.25 36.97 -24.34
N LYS A 557 11.45 37.22 -23.29
CA LYS A 557 10.16 36.54 -23.08
C LYS A 557 9.06 37.40 -22.43
N VAL A 558 9.26 38.69 -22.16
CA VAL A 558 8.34 39.42 -21.26
C VAL A 558 7.36 40.34 -22.02
N ILE A 559 6.05 40.21 -21.72
CA ILE A 559 4.95 41.08 -22.17
C ILE A 559 4.32 41.72 -20.93
N ASP A 560 4.33 43.06 -20.83
CA ASP A 560 3.74 43.82 -19.70
C ASP A 560 4.16 43.28 -18.31
N GLY A 561 5.45 43.01 -18.15
CA GLY A 561 6.05 42.43 -16.93
C GLY A 561 5.82 40.94 -16.71
N ARG A 562 5.12 40.22 -17.62
CA ARG A 562 4.79 38.79 -17.50
C ARG A 562 5.57 37.95 -18.53
N PRO A 563 6.23 36.86 -18.13
CA PRO A 563 6.99 36.02 -19.05
C PRO A 563 6.08 35.09 -19.88
N TYR A 564 6.47 34.87 -21.13
CA TYR A 564 5.65 34.35 -22.22
C TYR A 564 6.42 33.35 -23.09
N VAL A 565 5.69 32.42 -23.72
CA VAL A 565 6.23 31.37 -24.60
C VAL A 565 5.89 31.67 -26.05
N SER A 566 6.87 31.56 -26.96
CA SER A 566 6.66 31.74 -28.40
C SER A 566 5.64 30.77 -29.00
N GLY A 567 4.97 31.20 -30.06
CA GLY A 567 3.87 30.48 -30.71
C GLY A 567 3.71 30.86 -32.19
N PHE A 568 2.74 30.24 -32.87
CA PHE A 568 2.44 30.55 -34.27
C PHE A 568 1.75 31.91 -34.44
N LEU A 569 2.23 32.68 -35.43
CA LEU A 569 1.54 33.85 -35.94
C LEU A 569 0.47 33.40 -36.94
N ASN A 570 -0.78 33.63 -36.56
CA ASN A 570 -1.95 33.38 -37.40
C ASN A 570 -2.36 34.69 -38.05
N VAL A 571 -2.31 34.77 -39.38
CA VAL A 571 -2.75 35.95 -40.15
C VAL A 571 -4.11 35.67 -40.78
N ILE A 572 -5.05 36.57 -40.56
CA ILE A 572 -6.42 36.57 -41.07
C ILE A 572 -6.55 37.79 -41.99
N GLY A 573 -7.02 37.55 -43.21
CA GLY A 573 -7.20 38.58 -44.23
C GLY A 573 -8.14 38.11 -45.34
N THR A 574 -8.49 39.02 -46.23
CA THR A 574 -9.34 38.71 -47.40
C THR A 574 -8.48 38.68 -48.66
N LEU A 575 -8.90 37.92 -49.68
CA LEU A 575 -8.21 37.88 -50.99
C LEU A 575 -8.29 39.22 -51.77
N THR A 576 -9.08 40.19 -51.30
CA THR A 576 -9.46 41.41 -52.01
C THR A 576 -9.09 42.72 -51.30
N THR A 577 -8.49 42.67 -50.10
CA THR A 577 -8.14 43.86 -49.30
C THR A 577 -6.70 43.82 -48.82
N THR A 578 -6.12 45.00 -48.58
CA THR A 578 -4.77 45.15 -47.99
C THR A 578 -4.76 45.01 -46.47
N SER A 579 -5.90 45.25 -45.80
CA SER A 579 -6.07 45.10 -44.35
C SER A 579 -5.80 43.69 -43.86
N ARG A 580 -5.17 43.59 -42.70
CA ARG A 580 -4.83 42.33 -42.04
C ARG A 580 -5.16 42.37 -40.57
N TYR A 581 -5.39 41.20 -40.00
CA TYR A 581 -5.39 40.96 -38.58
C TYR A 581 -4.47 39.77 -38.31
N SER A 582 -3.60 39.87 -37.33
CA SER A 582 -2.70 38.78 -36.98
C SER A 582 -2.58 38.64 -35.47
N ARG A 583 -2.52 37.39 -34.99
CA ARG A 583 -2.35 37.10 -33.56
C ARG A 583 -1.34 35.98 -33.30
N THR A 584 -0.67 36.08 -32.16
CA THR A 584 0.23 35.05 -31.61
C THR A 584 -0.15 34.82 -30.16
N SER A 585 -0.38 33.55 -29.79
CA SER A 585 -0.80 33.16 -28.43
C SER A 585 0.18 32.18 -27.82
N GLY A 586 0.32 32.22 -26.49
CA GLY A 586 1.29 31.42 -25.74
C GLY A 586 1.02 31.47 -24.23
N SER A 587 1.52 30.47 -23.51
CA SER A 587 1.33 30.34 -22.06
C SER A 587 2.23 31.30 -21.29
N ASP A 588 1.75 31.75 -20.14
CA ASP A 588 2.55 32.47 -19.15
C ASP A 588 3.46 31.48 -18.40
N THR A 589 4.76 31.78 -18.25
CA THR A 589 5.69 30.86 -17.57
C THR A 589 5.66 30.94 -16.04
N THR A 590 4.91 31.89 -15.46
CA THR A 590 4.67 32.02 -14.02
C THR A 590 3.30 31.50 -13.59
N ASN A 591 2.39 31.27 -14.54
CA ASN A 591 1.05 30.76 -14.26
C ASN A 591 0.56 29.87 -15.42
N SER A 592 0.60 28.56 -15.24
CA SER A 592 0.17 27.56 -16.23
C SER A 592 -1.32 27.61 -16.57
N ASN A 593 -2.14 28.30 -15.77
CA ASN A 593 -3.55 28.55 -16.02
C ASN A 593 -3.80 29.88 -16.76
N ARG A 594 -2.75 30.59 -17.19
CA ARG A 594 -2.85 31.86 -17.92
C ARG A 594 -2.25 31.80 -19.32
N VAL A 595 -3.00 32.28 -20.32
CA VAL A 595 -2.56 32.45 -21.71
C VAL A 595 -2.56 33.92 -22.07
N ILE A 596 -1.49 34.38 -22.72
CA ILE A 596 -1.35 35.73 -23.25
C ILE A 596 -1.51 35.66 -24.78
N THR A 597 -2.12 36.67 -25.38
CA THR A 597 -2.20 36.83 -26.84
C THR A 597 -1.76 38.23 -27.25
N LEU A 598 -0.83 38.30 -28.20
CA LEU A 598 -0.47 39.52 -28.92
C LEU A 598 -1.35 39.63 -30.16
N HIS A 599 -1.89 40.81 -30.41
CA HIS A 599 -2.76 41.13 -31.54
C HIS A 599 -2.19 42.30 -32.34
N ARG A 600 -2.38 42.27 -33.66
CA ARG A 600 -1.99 43.34 -34.56
C ARG A 600 -2.98 43.45 -35.73
N ALA A 601 -3.41 44.65 -36.09
CA ALA A 601 -4.35 44.92 -37.17
C ALA A 601 -3.89 46.08 -38.06
N THR A 602 -4.14 45.99 -39.37
CA THR A 602 -3.84 47.05 -40.36
C THR A 602 -5.07 47.46 -41.16
N ASP A 603 -5.11 48.71 -41.60
CA ASP A 603 -6.24 49.29 -42.33
C ASP A 603 -6.24 48.94 -43.84
N ASP A 604 -7.39 49.03 -44.48
CA ASP A 604 -7.58 48.73 -45.91
C ASP A 604 -7.38 49.94 -46.83
N GLY A 605 -7.15 51.14 -46.28
CA GLY A 605 -7.15 52.40 -47.03
C GLY A 605 -8.54 52.91 -47.45
N ALA A 606 -9.61 52.17 -47.15
CA ALA A 606 -11.00 52.55 -47.35
C ALA A 606 -11.72 52.91 -46.03
N GLY A 607 -11.06 52.71 -44.88
CA GLY A 607 -11.56 53.04 -43.55
C GLY A 607 -11.97 51.85 -42.68
N GLY A 608 -11.63 50.62 -43.08
CA GLY A 608 -11.93 49.38 -42.36
C GLY A 608 -10.70 48.62 -41.88
N PHE A 609 -10.88 47.81 -40.84
CA PHE A 609 -9.92 46.76 -40.43
C PHE A 609 -10.40 45.37 -40.85
N ALA A 610 -9.45 44.43 -40.98
CA ALA A 610 -9.75 43.04 -41.29
C ALA A 610 -10.72 42.41 -40.26
N ALA A 611 -11.45 41.39 -40.70
CA ALA A 611 -12.44 40.64 -39.90
C ALA A 611 -13.52 41.50 -39.20
N GLY A 612 -13.75 42.75 -39.65
CA GLY A 612 -14.73 43.65 -39.04
C GLY A 612 -14.34 44.13 -37.65
N LEU A 613 -13.04 44.11 -37.30
CA LEU A 613 -12.55 44.50 -35.98
C LEU A 613 -12.80 45.96 -35.63
N GLY A 614 -13.00 46.84 -36.61
CA GLY A 614 -13.06 48.27 -36.38
C GLY A 614 -13.13 49.13 -37.63
N THR A 615 -13.12 50.45 -37.43
CA THR A 615 -13.16 51.48 -38.47
C THR A 615 -12.17 52.61 -38.19
N VAL A 616 -11.74 53.28 -39.27
CA VAL A 616 -10.85 54.45 -39.26
C VAL A 616 -11.56 55.63 -39.92
N ALA A 617 -11.54 56.80 -39.28
CA ALA A 617 -11.97 58.05 -39.89
C ALA A 617 -10.76 58.99 -40.07
N TYR A 618 -10.03 58.86 -41.19
CA TYR A 618 -8.76 59.55 -41.45
C TYR A 618 -8.80 61.07 -41.20
N ALA A 619 -9.86 61.74 -41.66
CA ALA A 619 -10.05 63.18 -41.47
C ALA A 619 -10.41 63.59 -40.03
N ALA A 620 -11.08 62.70 -39.28
CA ALA A 620 -11.41 62.91 -37.87
C ALA A 620 -10.29 62.47 -36.91
N LYS A 621 -9.25 61.80 -37.44
CA LYS A 621 -8.13 61.20 -36.70
C LYS A 621 -8.54 60.13 -35.68
N THR A 622 -9.71 59.52 -35.83
CA THR A 622 -10.23 58.52 -34.88
C THR A 622 -10.16 57.10 -35.43
N VAL A 623 -9.86 56.17 -34.53
CA VAL A 623 -9.79 54.72 -34.74
C VAL A 623 -10.70 54.07 -33.70
N VAL A 624 -11.66 53.27 -34.14
CA VAL A 624 -12.50 52.44 -33.26
C VAL A 624 -12.12 50.98 -33.51
N LEU A 625 -11.73 50.25 -32.47
CA LEU A 625 -11.22 48.88 -32.61
C LEU A 625 -11.69 47.98 -31.44
N LYS A 626 -12.12 46.76 -31.76
CA LYS A 626 -12.44 45.72 -30.79
C LYS A 626 -11.16 45.06 -30.26
N LEU A 627 -10.91 45.21 -28.96
CA LEU A 627 -9.68 44.75 -28.30
C LEU A 627 -9.85 43.42 -27.54
N VAL A 628 -11.08 43.06 -27.14
CA VAL A 628 -11.35 41.90 -26.26
C VAL A 628 -12.54 41.07 -26.75
N SER A 629 -12.47 39.73 -26.59
CA SER A 629 -13.57 38.80 -26.88
C SER A 629 -13.90 37.84 -25.72
N TYR A 630 -15.15 37.89 -25.24
CA TYR A 630 -15.64 37.08 -24.11
C TYR A 630 -16.15 35.67 -24.50
N SER A 631 -15.91 35.21 -25.74
CA SER A 631 -16.56 34.01 -26.30
C SER A 631 -15.66 32.77 -26.43
N LYS A 632 -14.50 32.72 -25.75
CA LYS A 632 -13.61 31.55 -25.80
C LYS A 632 -14.02 30.49 -24.78
N THR A 633 -13.59 29.26 -25.01
CA THR A 633 -13.91 28.07 -24.22
C THR A 633 -12.68 27.18 -24.09
N THR A 634 -12.55 26.45 -22.98
CA THR A 634 -11.51 25.44 -22.74
C THR A 634 -12.14 24.08 -22.45
N GLU A 635 -11.46 22.99 -22.81
CA GLU A 635 -11.81 21.62 -22.40
C GLU A 635 -11.08 21.23 -21.11
N SER A 636 -11.73 20.49 -20.21
CA SER A 636 -11.18 20.03 -18.93
C SER A 636 -11.66 18.63 -18.57
N TYR A 637 -10.95 17.97 -17.65
CA TYR A 637 -11.34 16.69 -17.04
C TYR A 637 -11.60 16.90 -15.55
N SER A 638 -12.77 16.47 -15.08
CA SER A 638 -13.13 16.47 -13.66
C SER A 638 -12.51 15.27 -12.95
N SER A 639 -11.75 15.50 -11.87
CA SER A 639 -11.07 14.42 -11.12
C SER A 639 -12.06 13.37 -10.62
N ASP A 640 -11.76 12.09 -10.83
CA ASP A 640 -12.55 11.02 -10.21
C ASP A 640 -12.27 10.94 -8.70
N TYR A 641 -13.32 10.97 -7.89
CA TYR A 641 -13.24 10.75 -6.44
C TYR A 641 -14.51 10.12 -5.86
N GLU A 642 -14.33 9.34 -4.80
CA GLU A 642 -15.43 8.88 -3.93
C GLU A 642 -15.74 9.97 -2.90
N ASP A 643 -17.01 10.18 -2.53
CA ASP A 643 -17.35 11.14 -1.49
C ASP A 643 -16.73 10.78 -0.12
N ALA A 644 -16.50 11.80 0.71
CA ALA A 644 -15.74 11.62 1.94
C ALA A 644 -16.43 10.67 2.94
N GLN A 645 -17.76 10.57 2.91
CA GLN A 645 -18.53 9.75 3.85
C GLN A 645 -18.43 8.26 3.49
N GLU A 646 -18.57 7.89 2.21
CA GLU A 646 -18.35 6.50 1.77
C GLU A 646 -16.89 6.06 1.94
N PHE A 647 -15.94 7.00 1.75
CA PHE A 647 -14.52 6.70 1.92
C PHE A 647 -14.20 6.13 3.31
N ASP A 648 -14.79 6.72 4.36
CA ASP A 648 -14.58 6.34 5.76
C ASP A 648 -15.42 5.15 6.24
N ARG A 649 -16.38 4.63 5.44
CA ARG A 649 -17.23 3.49 5.88
C ARG A 649 -16.44 2.19 6.03
N VAL A 650 -16.70 1.48 7.14
CA VAL A 650 -16.01 0.24 7.56
C VAL A 650 -16.81 -1.03 7.16
N SER A 651 -17.68 -0.95 6.14
CA SER A 651 -18.80 -1.87 5.82
C SER A 651 -20.00 -1.69 6.80
N SER A 652 -21.27 -1.78 6.38
CA SER A 652 -21.93 -2.96 5.79
C SER A 652 -22.97 -2.65 4.69
N GLN A 653 -23.10 -1.38 4.27
CA GLN A 653 -23.89 -0.98 3.10
C GLN A 653 -23.06 -0.07 2.20
N SER A 654 -22.34 -0.67 1.24
CA SER A 654 -21.96 0.01 0.01
C SER A 654 -23.24 0.25 -0.79
N SER A 655 -23.67 1.49 -0.96
CA SER A 655 -24.79 1.75 -1.86
C SER A 655 -24.35 1.44 -3.29
N SER A 656 -25.09 0.58 -4.00
CA SER A 656 -24.86 0.29 -5.42
C SER A 656 -25.42 1.45 -6.26
N GLY A 657 -24.92 2.66 -6.02
CA GLY A 657 -25.51 3.92 -6.44
C GLY A 657 -24.51 4.90 -7.03
N SER A 658 -24.84 5.45 -8.19
CA SER A 658 -24.04 6.38 -8.99
C SER A 658 -23.83 7.78 -8.37
N ASN A 659 -24.14 7.97 -7.08
CA ASN A 659 -24.20 9.29 -6.43
C ASN A 659 -22.99 9.60 -5.55
N SER A 660 -22.17 8.59 -5.26
CA SER A 660 -21.00 8.66 -4.38
C SER A 660 -19.69 8.84 -5.14
N ALA A 661 -19.58 8.24 -6.32
CA ALA A 661 -18.52 8.57 -7.27
C ALA A 661 -18.88 9.88 -8.00
N LYS A 662 -17.97 10.85 -7.95
CA LYS A 662 -18.09 12.15 -8.61
C LYS A 662 -16.91 12.37 -9.55
N GLY A 663 -17.12 13.19 -10.58
CA GLY A 663 -16.13 13.47 -11.63
C GLY A 663 -15.93 12.28 -12.58
N GLY A 664 -14.77 12.18 -13.20
CA GLY A 664 -14.45 11.18 -14.21
C GLY A 664 -14.94 11.52 -15.63
N GLU A 665 -15.29 12.79 -15.88
CA GLU A 665 -15.89 13.24 -17.14
C GLU A 665 -15.18 14.47 -17.73
N TYR A 666 -15.05 14.48 -19.07
CA TYR A 666 -14.56 15.60 -19.86
C TYR A 666 -15.68 16.63 -20.10
N SER A 667 -15.39 17.92 -19.94
CA SER A 667 -16.36 19.02 -20.09
C SER A 667 -15.77 20.25 -20.80
N THR A 668 -16.61 21.23 -21.14
CA THR A 668 -16.19 22.49 -21.78
C THR A 668 -16.74 23.70 -21.02
N ALA A 669 -15.89 24.65 -20.66
CA ALA A 669 -16.26 25.86 -19.92
C ALA A 669 -15.84 27.14 -20.66
N ALA A 670 -16.59 28.23 -20.50
CA ALA A 670 -16.29 29.53 -21.10
C ALA A 670 -15.21 30.30 -20.29
N VAL A 671 -14.38 31.09 -20.99
CA VAL A 671 -13.29 31.88 -20.40
C VAL A 671 -13.34 33.32 -20.90
N GLY A 672 -13.32 34.27 -19.96
CA GLY A 672 -13.23 35.69 -20.27
C GLY A 672 -11.82 36.10 -20.69
N GLU A 673 -11.74 36.93 -21.73
CA GLU A 673 -10.53 37.64 -22.13
C GLU A 673 -10.48 39.01 -21.44
N GLN A 674 -9.28 39.45 -21.06
CA GLN A 674 -9.02 40.78 -20.48
C GLN A 674 -7.90 41.45 -21.27
N MET A 675 -8.00 42.76 -21.49
CA MET A 675 -6.93 43.54 -22.11
C MET A 675 -5.74 43.73 -21.16
N LEU A 676 -4.52 43.60 -21.67
CA LEU A 676 -3.27 43.94 -20.98
C LEU A 676 -2.76 45.31 -21.43
N GLY A 677 -2.62 46.23 -20.47
CA GLY A 677 -1.84 47.47 -20.59
C GLY A 677 -2.19 48.37 -21.77
N THR A 678 -1.37 48.29 -22.83
CA THR A 678 -1.12 49.38 -23.78
C THR A 678 -1.52 49.02 -25.20
N VAL A 679 -2.02 50.01 -25.95
CA VAL A 679 -2.21 49.95 -27.40
C VAL A 679 -1.18 50.85 -28.09
N ILE A 680 -0.53 50.34 -29.13
CA ILE A 680 0.40 51.09 -29.97
C ILE A 680 -0.25 51.31 -31.33
N VAL A 681 -0.24 52.54 -31.84
CA VAL A 681 -0.70 52.87 -33.19
C VAL A 681 0.46 53.45 -33.99
N ARG A 682 0.69 52.94 -35.20
CA ARG A 682 1.70 53.43 -36.14
C ARG A 682 1.05 53.85 -37.44
N TYR A 683 1.52 54.93 -38.06
CA TYR A 683 0.97 55.42 -39.32
C TYR A 683 1.96 56.29 -40.10
N LYS A 684 1.75 56.44 -41.42
CA LYS A 684 2.52 57.38 -42.26
C LYS A 684 1.82 58.75 -42.31
N VAL A 685 2.61 59.80 -42.49
CA VAL A 685 2.15 61.20 -42.67
C VAL A 685 2.76 61.74 -43.96
N ALA A 686 1.96 62.42 -44.78
CA ALA A 686 2.40 62.95 -46.07
C ALA A 686 3.17 64.29 -45.90
N PRO A 687 4.15 64.60 -46.78
CA PRO A 687 4.61 63.83 -47.94
C PRO A 687 5.60 62.70 -47.58
N LEU A 688 5.67 61.66 -48.43
CA LEU A 688 6.55 60.50 -48.23
C LEU A 688 7.89 60.66 -48.98
N ALA A 689 8.98 60.18 -48.38
CA ALA A 689 10.32 60.11 -48.99
C ALA A 689 10.89 58.69 -48.87
N PRO A 690 10.79 57.84 -49.91
CA PRO A 690 11.27 56.45 -49.85
C PRO A 690 12.78 56.31 -50.11
N ASN A 691 13.44 55.42 -49.36
CA ASN A 691 14.83 54.98 -49.56
C ASN A 691 14.87 53.51 -50.00
N ALA A 692 15.95 53.10 -50.70
CA ALA A 692 16.17 51.72 -51.14
C ALA A 692 17.11 50.93 -50.21
N TYR A 693 16.84 49.64 -50.05
CA TYR A 693 17.53 48.73 -49.12
C TYR A 693 17.66 47.31 -49.71
N GLU A 694 18.72 46.61 -49.31
CA GLU A 694 18.95 45.18 -49.57
C GLU A 694 19.29 44.48 -48.26
N GLU A 695 18.66 43.32 -47.99
CA GLU A 695 18.77 42.59 -46.73
C GLU A 695 18.77 41.07 -46.98
N GLU A 696 19.54 40.32 -46.19
CA GLU A 696 19.59 38.86 -46.23
C GLU A 696 18.95 38.27 -44.96
N PHE A 697 18.02 37.33 -45.15
CA PHE A 697 17.32 36.62 -44.08
C PHE A 697 17.69 35.13 -44.11
N ALA A 698 18.43 34.67 -43.10
CA ALA A 698 18.60 33.25 -42.82
C ALA A 698 17.38 32.75 -42.03
N PRO A 699 16.51 31.89 -42.62
CA PRO A 699 15.36 31.36 -41.91
C PRO A 699 15.79 30.39 -40.78
N PRO A 700 14.99 30.28 -39.71
CA PRO A 700 15.15 29.21 -38.73
C PRO A 700 14.77 27.84 -39.33
N GLU A 701 14.92 26.78 -38.53
CA GLU A 701 14.48 25.44 -38.90
C GLU A 701 13.00 25.39 -39.34
N VAL A 702 12.66 24.43 -40.20
CA VAL A 702 11.32 24.33 -40.77
C VAL A 702 10.35 23.72 -39.75
N VAL A 703 9.43 24.53 -39.24
CA VAL A 703 8.43 24.06 -38.27
C VAL A 703 7.12 23.72 -38.96
N ILE A 704 6.70 22.46 -38.84
CA ILE A 704 5.43 21.92 -39.33
C ILE A 704 4.48 21.74 -38.15
N ASP A 705 3.33 22.41 -38.21
CA ASP A 705 2.23 22.24 -37.25
C ASP A 705 1.46 20.94 -37.58
N LEU A 706 1.60 19.91 -36.72
CA LEU A 706 0.88 18.65 -36.87
C LEU A 706 -0.50 18.69 -36.20
N CYS A 707 -0.76 19.67 -35.33
CA CYS A 707 -1.88 19.65 -34.37
C CYS A 707 -2.78 20.89 -34.41
N ARG A 708 -2.59 21.83 -35.34
CA ARG A 708 -3.25 23.13 -35.60
C ARG A 708 -4.64 23.47 -35.03
N TYR A 709 -5.53 22.50 -34.85
CA TYR A 709 -6.89 22.68 -34.34
C TYR A 709 -7.08 22.16 -32.91
N THR A 710 -6.02 21.72 -32.25
CA THR A 710 -6.01 21.18 -30.90
C THR A 710 -4.72 21.57 -30.17
N THR A 711 -4.73 21.48 -28.85
CA THR A 711 -3.54 21.51 -27.99
C THR A 711 -3.33 20.19 -27.26
N ASP A 712 -4.02 19.13 -27.70
CA ASP A 712 -3.78 17.75 -27.27
C ASP A 712 -2.29 17.43 -27.46
N ARG A 713 -1.64 16.89 -26.42
CA ARG A 713 -0.23 16.50 -26.48
C ARG A 713 -0.07 15.35 -27.46
N ILE A 714 0.93 15.38 -28.35
CA ILE A 714 1.27 14.20 -29.15
C ILE A 714 1.72 13.07 -28.23
N VAL A 715 1.16 11.88 -28.44
CA VAL A 715 1.61 10.63 -27.78
C VAL A 715 3.03 10.33 -28.29
N PRO A 716 4.05 10.24 -27.42
CA PRO A 716 5.41 9.96 -27.84
C PRO A 716 5.52 8.65 -28.63
N GLY A 717 6.27 8.64 -29.73
CA GLY A 717 6.34 7.47 -30.59
C GLY A 717 5.03 7.16 -31.33
N SER A 718 4.24 8.18 -31.67
CA SER A 718 3.05 8.03 -32.54
C SER A 718 3.15 8.73 -33.89
N VAL A 719 4.13 9.62 -34.10
CA VAL A 719 4.19 10.43 -35.33
C VAL A 719 4.78 9.64 -36.49
N ARG A 720 4.12 9.72 -37.65
CA ARG A 720 4.66 9.34 -38.94
C ARG A 720 4.04 10.18 -40.04
N PHE A 721 4.84 10.84 -40.86
CA PHE A 721 4.37 11.59 -42.03
C PHE A 721 5.29 11.43 -43.23
N THR A 722 4.79 11.72 -44.42
CA THR A 722 5.55 11.82 -45.67
C THR A 722 5.53 13.27 -46.13
N TRP A 723 6.70 13.83 -46.45
CA TRP A 723 6.84 15.20 -46.94
C TRP A 723 7.93 15.26 -48.02
N MET A 724 7.64 15.93 -49.15
CA MET A 724 8.52 16.03 -50.33
C MET A 724 9.07 14.67 -50.81
N GLY A 725 8.23 13.63 -50.75
CA GLY A 725 8.57 12.26 -51.19
C GLY A 725 9.39 11.42 -50.20
N GLN A 726 9.70 11.95 -49.01
CA GLN A 726 10.44 11.23 -47.94
C GLN A 726 9.53 10.95 -46.74
N SER A 727 9.65 9.76 -46.14
CA SER A 727 8.94 9.42 -44.90
C SER A 727 9.78 9.73 -43.67
N TYR A 728 9.16 10.37 -42.68
CA TYR A 728 9.73 10.75 -41.41
C TYR A 728 9.01 10.02 -40.28
N ASP A 729 9.78 9.33 -39.45
CA ASP A 729 9.31 8.48 -38.36
C ASP A 729 9.88 8.97 -37.02
N ASP A 730 9.01 9.19 -36.04
CA ASP A 730 9.38 9.60 -34.68
C ASP A 730 9.88 8.42 -33.84
N PHE A 731 11.06 8.61 -33.25
CA PHE A 731 11.65 7.74 -32.25
C PHE A 731 12.30 8.60 -31.16
N GLU A 732 11.82 8.49 -29.92
CA GLU A 732 12.35 9.20 -28.74
C GLU A 732 12.41 10.74 -28.89
N GLY A 733 11.51 11.33 -29.69
CA GLY A 733 11.42 12.77 -29.92
C GLY A 733 12.33 13.27 -31.05
N ILE A 734 13.03 12.37 -31.75
CA ILE A 734 13.85 12.66 -32.92
C ILE A 734 13.14 12.11 -34.16
N LEU A 735 13.08 12.92 -35.22
CA LEU A 735 12.54 12.52 -36.52
C LEU A 735 13.65 11.93 -37.37
N TYR A 736 13.46 10.68 -37.80
CA TYR A 736 14.39 9.97 -38.67
C TYR A 736 13.81 9.73 -40.07
N ARG A 737 14.67 9.80 -41.08
CA ARG A 737 14.42 9.24 -42.42
C ARG A 737 15.06 7.87 -42.56
N GLY A 738 14.32 6.91 -43.13
CA GLY A 738 14.84 5.58 -43.49
C GLY A 738 15.29 4.71 -42.31
N ARG A 739 14.84 5.00 -41.08
CA ARG A 739 15.13 4.19 -39.89
C ARG A 739 14.43 2.83 -39.99
N THR A 740 15.15 1.77 -39.64
CA THR A 740 14.60 0.40 -39.50
C THR A 740 15.26 -0.29 -38.32
N ASN A 741 14.78 -1.46 -37.91
CA ASN A 741 15.41 -2.24 -36.84
C ASN A 741 16.88 -2.64 -37.13
N ALA A 742 17.34 -2.55 -38.38
CA ALA A 742 18.70 -2.89 -38.81
C ALA A 742 19.53 -1.68 -39.29
N ALA A 743 18.94 -0.48 -39.39
CA ALA A 743 19.62 0.72 -39.89
C ALA A 743 19.20 1.96 -39.08
N PRO A 744 20.16 2.75 -38.54
CA PRO A 744 19.87 3.84 -37.59
C PRO A 744 19.01 4.97 -38.18
N GLY A 745 18.98 5.10 -39.52
CA GLY A 745 18.34 6.20 -40.23
C GLY A 745 19.18 7.48 -40.22
N VAL A 746 18.71 8.50 -40.93
CA VAL A 746 19.28 9.86 -40.93
C VAL A 746 18.45 10.73 -39.99
N VAL A 747 19.09 11.43 -39.05
CA VAL A 747 18.45 12.43 -38.19
C VAL A 747 18.07 13.62 -39.05
N SER A 748 16.80 14.03 -39.01
CA SER A 748 16.27 15.09 -39.87
C SER A 748 15.43 16.14 -39.12
N GLY A 749 15.22 15.94 -37.82
CA GLY A 749 14.48 16.89 -37.01
C GLY A 749 14.15 16.38 -35.60
N THR A 750 13.29 17.10 -34.90
CA THR A 750 12.74 16.75 -33.59
C THR A 750 11.22 16.92 -33.55
N VAL A 751 10.56 16.29 -32.57
CA VAL A 751 9.13 16.48 -32.28
C VAL A 751 8.96 17.17 -30.93
N ASP A 752 8.29 18.33 -30.93
CA ASP A 752 7.76 18.91 -29.70
C ASP A 752 6.39 18.27 -29.41
N TYR A 753 6.40 17.28 -28.53
CA TYR A 753 5.16 16.59 -28.14
C TYR A 753 4.15 17.50 -27.46
N GLY A 754 4.59 18.53 -26.73
CA GLY A 754 3.73 19.44 -25.97
C GLY A 754 3.01 20.44 -26.87
N ARG A 755 3.69 20.94 -27.90
CA ARG A 755 3.15 21.94 -28.84
C ARG A 755 2.61 21.33 -30.14
N GLY A 756 2.84 20.04 -30.38
CA GLY A 756 2.39 19.36 -31.60
C GLY A 756 3.20 19.71 -32.85
N LEU A 757 4.50 19.99 -32.69
CA LEU A 757 5.35 20.52 -33.76
C LEU A 757 6.35 19.46 -34.24
N ALA A 758 6.54 19.37 -35.56
CA ALA A 758 7.72 18.75 -36.15
C ALA A 758 8.71 19.85 -36.57
N ARG A 759 9.90 19.85 -35.97
CA ARG A 759 10.99 20.80 -36.20
C ARG A 759 12.04 20.15 -37.09
N MET A 760 12.12 20.60 -38.35
CA MET A 760 12.91 19.98 -39.41
C MET A 760 14.21 20.75 -39.63
N THR A 761 15.32 20.19 -39.15
CA THR A 761 16.68 20.74 -39.31
C THR A 761 17.35 20.29 -40.60
N ASP A 762 16.98 19.11 -41.13
CA ASP A 762 17.50 18.55 -42.37
C ASP A 762 16.36 17.90 -43.17
N TYR A 763 16.33 18.13 -44.47
CA TYR A 763 15.34 17.58 -45.40
C TYR A 763 15.90 17.59 -46.83
N VAL A 764 15.28 16.83 -47.72
CA VAL A 764 15.68 16.75 -49.13
C VAL A 764 14.56 17.30 -50.00
N VAL A 765 14.90 18.26 -50.86
CA VAL A 765 13.99 18.90 -51.81
C VAL A 765 13.77 17.97 -53.02
N ALA A 766 12.93 16.95 -52.84
CA ALA A 766 12.64 15.92 -53.86
C ALA A 766 11.15 15.85 -54.26
N GLY A 767 10.43 16.96 -54.18
CA GLY A 767 9.04 17.05 -54.61
C GLY A 767 8.41 18.41 -54.28
N ALA A 768 7.11 18.55 -54.53
CA ALA A 768 6.39 19.78 -54.20
C ALA A 768 6.29 19.97 -52.66
N PRO A 769 6.48 21.19 -52.12
CA PRO A 769 6.32 21.48 -50.68
C PRO A 769 4.90 21.25 -50.15
N THR A 770 3.92 21.13 -51.06
CA THR A 770 2.51 20.80 -50.81
C THR A 770 2.23 19.31 -50.73
N ALA A 771 3.19 18.44 -51.09
CA ALA A 771 3.07 17.00 -50.97
C ALA A 771 3.35 16.54 -49.53
N PHE A 772 2.37 16.75 -48.64
CA PHE A 772 2.37 16.28 -47.27
C PHE A 772 1.27 15.23 -47.05
N ALA A 773 1.60 14.13 -46.36
CA ALA A 773 0.65 13.09 -45.98
C ALA A 773 0.95 12.59 -44.56
N LEU A 774 -0.03 12.71 -43.66
CA LEU A 774 0.05 12.22 -42.29
C LEU A 774 -0.37 10.75 -42.24
N ALA A 775 0.54 9.86 -41.86
CA ALA A 775 0.30 8.41 -41.85
C ALA A 775 -0.06 7.89 -40.45
N SER A 776 0.51 8.50 -39.40
CA SER A 776 0.18 8.22 -38.01
C SER A 776 0.36 9.48 -37.17
N LEU A 777 -0.61 9.75 -36.30
CA LEU A 777 -0.54 10.79 -35.28
C LEU A 777 -1.59 10.46 -34.22
N TRP A 778 -1.17 10.23 -32.99
CA TRP A 778 -2.07 10.12 -31.85
C TRP A 778 -1.84 11.29 -30.91
N THR A 779 -2.93 11.90 -30.45
CA THR A 779 -2.86 12.99 -29.48
C THR A 779 -3.67 12.63 -28.24
N GLN A 780 -3.12 12.92 -27.08
CA GLN A 780 -3.76 12.78 -25.78
C GLN A 780 -4.43 14.11 -25.42
N ARG A 781 -5.72 14.07 -25.08
CA ARG A 781 -6.47 15.21 -24.50
C ARG A 781 -5.82 15.64 -23.19
N SER A 782 -6.33 16.69 -22.55
CA SER A 782 -5.85 17.09 -21.21
C SER A 782 -5.73 15.86 -20.32
N ALA A 783 -4.55 15.68 -19.71
CA ALA A 783 -4.23 14.51 -18.92
C ALA A 783 -5.33 14.32 -17.85
N TRP A 784 -5.90 13.12 -17.82
CA TRP A 784 -6.81 12.75 -16.75
C TRP A 784 -6.06 12.80 -15.42
N ASN A 785 -6.80 13.15 -14.37
CA ASN A 785 -6.27 13.36 -13.05
C ASN A 785 -7.21 12.68 -12.06
N THR A 786 -6.70 12.28 -10.91
CA THR A 786 -7.52 11.60 -9.91
C THR A 786 -7.42 12.27 -8.57
N ALA A 787 -8.40 12.03 -7.71
CA ALA A 787 -8.35 12.39 -6.30
C ALA A 787 -8.63 11.17 -5.39
N SER A 788 -8.60 9.94 -5.92
CA SER A 788 -8.68 8.70 -5.12
C SER A 788 -7.94 7.54 -5.80
N VAL A 789 -7.11 6.81 -5.05
CA VAL A 789 -6.35 5.65 -5.57
C VAL A 789 -6.50 4.46 -4.65
N PHE A 790 -6.81 3.30 -5.23
CA PHE A 790 -6.95 2.02 -4.54
C PHE A 790 -6.02 0.98 -5.18
N PHE A 791 -5.17 0.35 -4.38
CA PHE A 791 -4.15 -0.56 -4.90
C PHE A 791 -3.84 -1.72 -3.96
N ARG A 792 -3.24 -2.77 -4.52
CA ARG A 792 -2.58 -3.83 -3.76
C ARG A 792 -1.07 -3.76 -3.96
N THR A 793 -0.31 -4.21 -2.98
CA THR A 793 1.15 -4.34 -3.09
C THR A 793 1.54 -5.70 -3.65
N GLN A 794 2.74 -5.79 -4.24
CA GLN A 794 3.24 -7.03 -4.87
C GLN A 794 3.49 -8.17 -3.88
N SER A 795 3.74 -7.83 -2.61
CA SER A 795 3.91 -8.78 -1.51
C SER A 795 3.14 -8.28 -0.29
N ALA A 796 2.65 -9.23 0.49
CA ALA A 796 2.02 -9.04 1.79
C ALA A 796 2.41 -10.24 2.69
N PRO A 797 2.53 -10.09 4.02
CA PRO A 797 2.31 -8.86 4.78
C PRO A 797 3.47 -7.84 4.66
N ILE A 798 3.14 -6.56 4.82
CA ILE A 798 4.08 -5.44 4.82
C ILE A 798 4.43 -5.04 6.26
N LYS A 799 5.66 -4.57 6.46
CA LYS A 799 6.13 -4.01 7.72
C LYS A 799 5.37 -2.72 8.06
N PRO A 800 4.73 -2.62 9.24
CA PRO A 800 4.15 -1.36 9.70
C PRO A 800 5.19 -0.24 9.75
N GLY A 801 4.86 0.94 9.19
CA GLY A 801 5.83 2.03 9.00
C GLY A 801 6.78 1.83 7.81
N GLY A 802 6.70 0.71 7.09
CA GLY A 802 7.59 0.33 6.01
C GLY A 802 7.06 0.63 4.60
N LEU A 803 6.10 1.55 4.46
CA LEU A 803 5.51 1.95 3.17
C LEU A 803 5.54 3.48 3.04
N VAL A 804 6.18 3.96 1.96
CA VAL A 804 6.21 5.38 1.56
C VAL A 804 5.76 5.47 0.10
N LEU A 805 4.87 6.42 -0.20
CA LEU A 805 4.44 6.76 -1.56
C LEU A 805 4.83 8.19 -1.92
N THR A 806 5.12 8.41 -3.19
CA THR A 806 5.39 9.73 -3.78
C THR A 806 4.65 9.88 -5.10
N LEU A 807 4.12 11.08 -5.34
CA LEU A 807 3.41 11.46 -6.57
C LEU A 807 3.51 12.97 -6.79
N LEU A 808 3.06 13.47 -7.95
CA LEU A 808 2.99 14.90 -8.26
C LEU A 808 1.54 15.40 -8.38
N ASP A 809 1.30 16.65 -7.97
CA ASP A 809 0.09 17.39 -8.32
C ASP A 809 0.13 17.92 -9.78
N LEU A 810 -0.96 18.53 -10.25
CA LEU A 810 -1.03 19.10 -11.61
C LEU A 810 -0.11 20.31 -11.85
N GLN A 811 0.43 20.89 -10.78
CA GLN A 811 1.35 22.02 -10.77
C GLN A 811 2.82 21.56 -10.77
N GLY A 812 3.07 20.29 -10.47
CA GLY A 812 4.39 19.65 -10.43
C GLY A 812 5.00 19.54 -9.02
N ASN A 813 4.26 19.88 -7.97
CA ASN A 813 4.71 19.73 -6.59
C ASN A 813 4.64 18.26 -6.15
N ALA A 814 5.63 17.80 -5.39
CA ALA A 814 5.67 16.43 -4.91
C ALA A 814 4.86 16.26 -3.61
N LEU A 815 3.83 15.41 -3.65
CA LEU A 815 3.08 14.97 -2.49
C LEU A 815 3.64 13.62 -2.00
N THR A 816 3.93 13.50 -0.71
CA THR A 816 4.52 12.30 -0.09
C THR A 816 3.60 11.77 1.00
N ALA A 817 3.31 10.47 0.95
CA ALA A 817 2.51 9.75 1.94
C ALA A 817 3.39 8.75 2.71
N THR A 818 3.30 8.73 4.04
CA THR A 818 3.89 7.66 4.87
C THR A 818 2.80 6.95 5.65
N ALA A 819 2.77 5.62 5.61
CA ALA A 819 1.85 4.82 6.41
C ALA A 819 2.34 4.68 7.86
N GLY A 820 1.53 5.09 8.83
CA GLY A 820 1.82 5.00 10.27
C GLY A 820 1.68 3.58 10.83
N LEU A 821 2.12 3.38 12.09
CA LEU A 821 2.00 2.08 12.78
C LEU A 821 0.54 1.64 13.00
N ASP A 822 -0.38 2.60 12.98
CA ASP A 822 -1.85 2.45 13.05
C ASP A 822 -2.49 2.13 11.69
N GLY A 823 -1.72 2.14 10.60
CA GLY A 823 -2.19 1.93 9.24
C GLY A 823 -2.69 3.20 8.54
N ASN A 824 -2.74 4.36 9.20
CA ASN A 824 -3.20 5.58 8.55
C ASN A 824 -2.09 6.23 7.70
N PHE A 825 -2.44 6.79 6.56
CA PHE A 825 -1.51 7.61 5.78
C PHE A 825 -1.40 9.02 6.34
N THR A 826 -0.17 9.53 6.41
CA THR A 826 0.16 10.91 6.78
C THR A 826 0.89 11.60 5.63
N GLY A 827 0.44 12.80 5.28
CA GLY A 827 0.95 13.62 4.17
C GLY A 827 0.12 14.88 3.98
N GLU A 828 0.58 15.80 3.13
CA GLU A 828 -0.12 17.03 2.77
C GLU A 828 -1.18 16.78 1.69
N HIS A 829 -2.33 17.49 1.76
CA HIS A 829 -3.48 17.34 0.85
C HIS A 829 -3.96 15.89 0.63
N MET A 830 -3.85 15.03 1.65
CA MET A 830 -4.21 13.62 1.52
C MET A 830 -4.67 12.96 2.83
N ARG A 831 -5.46 11.90 2.70
CA ARG A 831 -5.82 10.97 3.77
C ARG A 831 -5.94 9.55 3.23
N GLY A 832 -5.86 8.55 4.09
CA GLY A 832 -6.01 7.16 3.67
C GLY A 832 -5.62 6.13 4.72
N ARG A 833 -5.73 4.85 4.34
CA ARG A 833 -5.40 3.70 5.20
C ARG A 833 -4.71 2.59 4.42
N MET A 834 -3.90 1.81 5.13
CA MET A 834 -3.14 0.66 4.64
C MET A 834 -3.44 -0.56 5.50
N ASP A 835 -3.97 -1.62 4.88
CA ASP A 835 -4.02 -2.95 5.47
C ASP A 835 -2.67 -3.65 5.24
N TYR A 836 -1.87 -3.72 6.30
CA TYR A 836 -0.56 -4.36 6.29
C TYR A 836 -0.60 -5.88 6.10
N GLU A 837 -1.71 -6.55 6.42
CA GLU A 837 -1.83 -8.00 6.32
C GLU A 837 -2.28 -8.42 4.91
N ALA A 838 -3.28 -7.75 4.36
CA ALA A 838 -3.74 -7.99 2.98
C ALA A 838 -2.84 -7.32 1.92
N GLY A 839 -2.09 -6.29 2.30
CA GLY A 839 -1.30 -5.47 1.37
C GLY A 839 -2.17 -4.50 0.56
N VAL A 840 -3.26 -3.98 1.14
CA VAL A 840 -4.22 -3.10 0.44
C VAL A 840 -4.07 -1.66 0.89
N GLY A 841 -3.80 -0.75 -0.05
CA GLY A 841 -3.71 0.68 0.19
C GLY A 841 -4.89 1.44 -0.40
N GLU A 842 -5.43 2.38 0.38
CA GLU A 842 -6.52 3.26 -0.01
C GLU A 842 -6.14 4.72 0.31
N LEU A 843 -6.11 5.58 -0.71
CA LEU A 843 -5.73 7.00 -0.62
C LEU A 843 -6.80 7.91 -1.25
N GLN A 844 -6.97 9.09 -0.68
CA GLN A 844 -7.83 10.17 -1.18
C GLN A 844 -7.09 11.51 -1.05
N PHE A 845 -7.19 12.36 -2.07
CA PHE A 845 -6.47 13.63 -2.17
C PHE A 845 -7.44 14.83 -2.09
N GLY A 846 -7.12 15.82 -1.27
CA GLY A 846 -8.03 16.92 -0.91
C GLY A 846 -7.83 17.48 0.49
N ASP A 847 -8.66 18.46 0.81
CA ASP A 847 -8.71 19.14 2.11
C ASP A 847 -10.16 19.32 2.58
N PHE A 848 -10.36 19.40 3.90
CA PHE A 848 -11.64 19.85 4.47
C PHE A 848 -11.71 21.38 4.54
N VAL A 849 -12.59 21.96 3.74
CA VAL A 849 -12.84 23.42 3.67
C VAL A 849 -14.12 23.78 4.43
N VAL A 850 -14.13 24.90 5.14
CA VAL A 850 -15.32 25.42 5.85
C VAL A 850 -16.31 25.99 4.84
N ASP A 851 -17.58 25.56 4.91
CA ASP A 851 -18.61 25.98 3.94
C ASP A 851 -18.88 27.50 3.98
N ALA A 852 -18.85 28.11 5.17
CA ALA A 852 -19.09 29.53 5.35
C ALA A 852 -18.05 30.45 4.67
N ASP A 853 -16.87 29.93 4.34
CA ASP A 853 -15.80 30.67 3.66
C ASP A 853 -15.86 30.52 2.12
N LEU A 854 -16.77 29.70 1.60
CA LEU A 854 -16.93 29.46 0.15
C LEU A 854 -17.72 30.59 -0.52
N THR A 855 -17.18 31.10 -1.62
CA THR A 855 -17.90 32.05 -2.49
C THR A 855 -19.02 31.34 -3.27
N PRO A 856 -20.06 32.08 -3.73
CA PRO A 856 -21.12 31.49 -4.57
C PRO A 856 -20.61 30.83 -5.86
N ALA A 857 -19.45 31.26 -6.38
CA ALA A 857 -18.81 30.62 -7.52
C ALA A 857 -18.19 29.25 -7.15
N GLN A 858 -17.61 29.12 -5.95
CA GLN A 858 -17.07 27.84 -5.45
C GLN A 858 -18.18 26.87 -5.04
N GLN A 859 -19.32 27.36 -4.55
CA GLN A 859 -20.51 26.53 -4.28
C GLN A 859 -21.23 26.05 -5.56
N ALA A 860 -20.86 26.59 -6.73
CA ALA A 860 -21.33 26.11 -8.03
C ALA A 860 -20.38 25.08 -8.68
N GLU A 861 -19.27 24.73 -8.03
CA GLU A 861 -18.32 23.74 -8.51
C GLU A 861 -18.86 22.30 -8.43
N TRP A 862 -18.44 21.47 -9.38
CA TRP A 862 -18.90 20.09 -9.57
C TRP A 862 -18.74 19.16 -8.36
N TRP A 863 -17.79 19.45 -7.45
CA TRP A 863 -17.54 18.68 -6.23
C TRP A 863 -18.48 19.07 -5.08
N TYR A 864 -18.99 20.31 -5.08
CA TYR A 864 -19.79 20.85 -3.97
C TYR A 864 -21.21 20.28 -3.96
N ARG A 865 -21.68 19.89 -2.77
CA ARG A 865 -23.07 19.49 -2.53
C ARG A 865 -23.44 19.82 -1.08
N ALA A 866 -24.51 20.60 -0.90
CA ALA A 866 -24.95 21.01 0.43
C ALA A 866 -25.30 19.84 1.39
N ALA A 867 -25.60 18.65 0.85
CA ALA A 867 -25.86 17.43 1.64
C ALA A 867 -24.60 16.82 2.26
N ASP A 868 -23.41 17.15 1.74
CA ASP A 868 -22.14 16.54 2.14
C ASP A 868 -21.41 17.42 3.19
N VAL A 869 -21.89 18.64 3.42
CA VAL A 869 -21.39 19.58 4.44
C VAL A 869 -21.68 19.01 5.83
N GLY A 870 -20.64 18.80 6.65
CA GLY A 870 -20.79 18.23 7.98
C GLY A 870 -20.82 16.70 8.04
N ALA A 871 -20.71 15.99 6.90
CA ALA A 871 -20.87 14.53 6.85
C ALA A 871 -19.71 13.74 7.51
N VAL A 872 -18.52 14.34 7.60
CA VAL A 872 -17.33 13.77 8.27
C VAL A 872 -16.80 14.73 9.35
N GLU A 873 -16.51 15.98 8.97
CA GLU A 873 -16.16 17.06 9.91
C GLU A 873 -17.27 18.13 9.96
N ALA A 874 -17.76 18.45 11.16
CA ALA A 874 -18.87 19.39 11.34
C ALA A 874 -18.57 20.78 10.73
N GLY A 875 -19.47 21.27 9.87
CA GLY A 875 -19.35 22.57 9.20
C GLY A 875 -18.33 22.64 8.06
N LYS A 876 -17.70 21.52 7.69
CA LYS A 876 -16.75 21.43 6.57
C LYS A 876 -17.23 20.46 5.49
N ILE A 877 -16.67 20.61 4.30
CA ILE A 877 -16.86 19.74 3.14
C ILE A 877 -15.51 19.35 2.55
N TRP A 878 -15.39 18.13 2.04
CA TRP A 878 -14.18 17.66 1.36
C TRP A 878 -14.09 18.26 -0.05
N ARG A 879 -13.04 19.04 -0.28
CA ARG A 879 -12.67 19.56 -1.59
C ARG A 879 -11.56 18.66 -2.17
N PRO A 880 -11.77 18.02 -3.34
CA PRO A 880 -10.74 17.17 -3.94
C PRO A 880 -9.53 17.98 -4.40
N TRP A 881 -8.33 17.39 -4.30
CA TRP A 881 -7.09 17.92 -4.86
C TRP A 881 -6.65 17.04 -6.04
N PRO A 882 -6.64 17.55 -7.28
CA PRO A 882 -6.27 16.76 -8.46
C PRO A 882 -4.77 16.39 -8.45
N VAL A 883 -4.47 15.10 -8.64
CA VAL A 883 -3.10 14.59 -8.75
C VAL A 883 -2.86 13.83 -10.06
N ASP A 884 -1.59 13.69 -10.48
CA ASP A 884 -1.19 12.91 -11.66
C ASP A 884 -0.86 11.44 -11.26
N PRO A 885 -1.77 10.48 -11.53
CA PRO A 885 -1.57 9.08 -11.13
C PRO A 885 -0.45 8.37 -11.87
N THR A 886 0.03 8.89 -13.01
CA THR A 886 1.15 8.29 -13.76
C THR A 886 2.49 8.44 -13.03
N THR A 887 2.57 9.45 -12.16
CA THR A 887 3.76 9.76 -11.35
C THR A 887 3.86 8.93 -10.08
N LEU A 888 2.78 8.26 -9.66
CA LEU A 888 2.70 7.52 -8.41
C LEU A 888 3.74 6.39 -8.32
N ARG A 889 4.58 6.43 -7.29
CA ARG A 889 5.54 5.39 -6.91
C ARG A 889 5.39 5.02 -5.46
N TYR A 890 5.75 3.78 -5.11
CA TYR A 890 5.89 3.37 -3.72
C TYR A 890 7.17 2.56 -3.48
N ASN A 891 7.70 2.69 -2.27
CA ASN A 891 8.71 1.81 -1.71
C ASN A 891 8.07 1.05 -0.56
N SER A 892 8.21 -0.27 -0.52
CA SER A 892 7.71 -1.10 0.57
C SER A 892 8.76 -2.07 1.12
N VAL A 893 8.61 -2.43 2.39
CA VAL A 893 9.38 -3.48 3.07
C VAL A 893 8.42 -4.60 3.48
N ALA A 894 8.61 -5.79 2.91
CA ALA A 894 7.83 -6.97 3.28
C ALA A 894 8.59 -7.84 4.29
N TYR A 895 7.84 -8.54 5.15
CA TYR A 895 8.43 -9.53 6.06
C TYR A 895 8.40 -10.92 5.43
N PHE A 896 9.57 -11.55 5.32
CA PHE A 896 9.67 -13.01 5.25
C PHE A 896 10.14 -13.55 6.60
N TYR A 897 9.43 -14.56 7.09
CA TYR A 897 9.82 -15.31 8.28
C TYR A 897 10.54 -16.58 7.84
N LEU A 898 11.80 -16.73 8.24
CA LEU A 898 12.52 -18.00 8.10
C LEU A 898 12.46 -18.72 9.46
N PRO A 899 11.76 -19.85 9.57
CA PRO A 899 11.78 -20.66 10.79
C PRO A 899 13.20 -21.18 11.07
N LEU A 900 13.60 -21.13 12.33
CA LEU A 900 14.85 -21.71 12.81
C LEU A 900 14.75 -23.23 12.89
N ASP A 901 15.89 -23.92 12.87
CA ASP A 901 15.96 -25.38 12.83
C ASP A 901 15.38 -26.01 14.13
N ALA A 902 14.51 -27.01 13.97
CA ALA A 902 13.84 -27.70 15.07
C ALA A 902 14.82 -28.38 16.03
N ASP A 903 15.97 -28.86 15.54
CA ASP A 903 17.00 -29.50 16.36
C ASP A 903 17.75 -28.49 17.25
N ILE A 904 17.86 -27.23 16.81
CA ILE A 904 18.45 -26.13 17.60
C ILE A 904 17.45 -25.61 18.63
N LEU A 905 16.19 -25.43 18.24
CA LEU A 905 15.11 -24.99 19.13
C LEU A 905 14.71 -26.05 20.18
N GLY A 906 14.96 -27.33 19.89
CA GLY A 906 14.45 -28.46 20.68
C GLY A 906 12.92 -28.51 20.76
N LEU A 907 12.23 -27.90 19.78
CA LEU A 907 10.79 -27.86 19.59
C LEU A 907 10.52 -27.66 18.08
N ASP A 908 9.48 -28.31 17.55
CA ASP A 908 9.14 -28.26 16.13
C ASP A 908 8.31 -26.99 15.77
N PRO A 909 8.87 -26.04 15.00
CA PRO A 909 8.19 -24.79 14.66
C PRO A 909 7.24 -24.93 13.45
N VAL A 910 7.30 -26.03 12.70
CA VAL A 910 6.52 -26.24 11.47
C VAL A 910 5.01 -26.33 11.77
N ARG A 911 4.68 -26.72 13.00
CA ARG A 911 3.31 -26.81 13.52
C ARG A 911 2.80 -25.53 14.17
N LEU A 912 3.67 -24.54 14.41
CA LEU A 912 3.29 -23.25 15.01
C LEU A 912 2.94 -22.20 13.93
N PRO A 913 2.24 -21.11 14.29
CA PRO A 913 2.03 -19.95 13.42
C PRO A 913 3.35 -19.42 12.81
N PRO A 914 3.36 -18.90 11.56
CA PRO A 914 4.58 -18.47 10.88
C PRO A 914 5.36 -17.34 11.60
N ASP A 915 4.66 -16.53 12.39
CA ASP A 915 5.25 -15.45 13.19
C ASP A 915 5.82 -15.94 14.55
N GLY A 916 5.61 -17.22 14.90
CA GLY A 916 6.06 -17.85 16.14
C GLY A 916 5.29 -17.40 17.40
N ARG A 917 4.12 -16.77 17.24
CA ARG A 917 3.33 -16.19 18.35
C ARG A 917 2.13 -17.06 18.73
N VAL A 918 1.75 -16.99 20.01
CA VAL A 918 0.60 -17.73 20.55
C VAL A 918 -0.28 -16.83 21.44
N PRO A 919 -1.62 -17.01 21.41
CA PRO A 919 -2.54 -16.21 22.23
C PRO A 919 -2.47 -16.62 23.70
N ILE A 920 -2.28 -15.66 24.60
CA ILE A 920 -2.19 -15.88 26.06
C ILE A 920 -3.48 -15.56 26.82
N TYR A 921 -4.42 -14.86 26.17
CA TYR A 921 -5.74 -14.55 26.71
C TYR A 921 -6.83 -15.19 25.86
N ARG A 922 -7.88 -15.68 26.52
CA ARG A 922 -9.06 -16.28 25.89
C ARG A 922 -10.31 -15.79 26.60
N VAL A 923 -11.40 -15.67 25.85
CA VAL A 923 -12.71 -15.34 26.42
C VAL A 923 -13.10 -16.38 27.48
N GLY A 924 -13.54 -15.91 28.64
CA GLY A 924 -13.87 -16.76 29.78
C GLY A 924 -12.70 -17.23 30.64
N SER A 925 -11.45 -16.88 30.32
CA SER A 925 -10.29 -17.13 31.20
C SER A 925 -10.23 -16.15 32.38
N TYR A 926 -9.60 -16.58 33.47
CA TYR A 926 -9.29 -15.73 34.61
C TYR A 926 -8.01 -14.92 34.34
N LEU A 927 -8.06 -13.64 34.69
CA LEU A 927 -6.94 -12.70 34.60
C LEU A 927 -6.65 -12.15 35.99
N VAL A 928 -5.38 -11.93 36.31
CA VAL A 928 -4.93 -11.18 37.48
C VAL A 928 -4.25 -9.91 37.01
N VAL A 929 -4.85 -8.76 37.34
CA VAL A 929 -4.27 -7.44 37.13
C VAL A 929 -3.50 -7.08 38.39
N GLY A 930 -2.17 -6.96 38.32
CA GLY A 930 -1.32 -6.85 39.50
C GLY A 930 -0.17 -5.86 39.35
N HIS A 931 -0.11 -4.87 40.24
CA HIS A 931 0.94 -3.86 40.26
C HIS A 931 1.77 -3.91 41.56
N THR A 932 3.06 -4.22 41.44
CA THR A 932 4.02 -4.17 42.56
C THR A 932 4.57 -2.75 42.72
N GLY A 933 4.28 -2.11 43.85
CA GLY A 933 5.02 -0.93 44.32
C GLY A 933 6.20 -1.32 45.22
N THR A 934 7.10 -0.37 45.42
CA THR A 934 8.31 -0.53 46.24
C THR A 934 8.46 0.72 47.11
N VAL A 935 8.54 0.53 48.43
CA VAL A 935 9.01 1.56 49.35
C VAL A 935 10.55 1.60 49.27
N PRO A 936 11.19 2.78 49.18
CA PRO A 936 12.65 2.89 49.17
C PRO A 936 13.31 2.15 50.33
N ALA A 937 14.51 1.60 50.08
CA ALA A 937 15.24 0.86 51.10
C ALA A 937 15.63 1.78 52.27
N ALA A 938 15.35 1.35 53.51
CA ALA A 938 15.57 2.14 54.71
C ALA A 938 16.07 1.26 55.88
N THR A 939 16.60 1.91 56.92
CA THR A 939 16.95 1.24 58.18
C THR A 939 15.76 1.31 59.13
N TYR A 940 15.27 0.15 59.57
CA TYR A 940 14.12 0.02 60.46
C TYR A 940 14.51 -0.39 61.89
N ALA A 941 13.77 0.14 62.85
CA ALA A 941 13.88 -0.18 64.28
C ALA A 941 12.58 -0.82 64.80
N ALA A 942 12.67 -1.56 65.90
CA ALA A 942 11.51 -2.16 66.56
C ALA A 942 10.47 -1.09 66.96
N GLY A 943 9.18 -1.41 66.78
CA GLY A 943 8.06 -0.51 67.05
C GLY A 943 7.76 0.52 65.94
N GLN A 944 8.49 0.53 64.82
CA GLN A 944 8.19 1.42 63.71
C GLN A 944 7.03 0.92 62.84
N THR A 945 6.18 1.85 62.38
CA THR A 945 5.16 1.60 61.36
C THR A 945 5.64 2.15 60.01
N VAL A 946 5.60 1.33 58.96
CA VAL A 946 5.91 1.72 57.58
C VAL A 946 4.62 1.72 56.76
N SER A 947 4.29 2.82 56.09
CA SER A 947 3.14 2.88 55.16
C SER A 947 3.57 2.57 53.73
N ALA A 948 2.75 1.79 53.03
CA ALA A 948 2.92 1.50 51.61
C ALA A 948 2.26 2.54 50.68
N ALA A 949 1.72 3.64 51.22
CA ALA A 949 0.99 4.70 50.49
C ALA A 949 -0.17 4.20 49.60
N ARG A 950 -0.69 3.00 49.88
CA ARG A 950 -1.83 2.35 49.19
C ARG A 950 -2.56 1.46 50.20
N THR A 951 -3.89 1.42 50.12
CA THR A 951 -4.76 0.55 50.93
C THR A 951 -5.22 -0.69 50.16
N ARG A 952 -5.78 -1.69 50.86
CA ARG A 952 -6.25 -2.98 50.30
C ARG A 952 -5.17 -3.67 49.45
N LEU A 953 -4.03 -3.93 50.08
CA LEU A 953 -2.91 -4.66 49.48
C LEU A 953 -3.25 -6.16 49.37
N SER A 954 -2.80 -6.81 48.31
CA SER A 954 -2.90 -8.28 48.18
C SER A 954 -1.79 -8.99 48.97
N ARG A 955 -0.57 -8.42 48.97
CA ARG A 955 0.62 -8.96 49.65
C ARG A 955 1.65 -7.88 49.93
N VAL A 956 2.48 -8.11 50.96
CA VAL A 956 3.65 -7.31 51.31
C VAL A 956 4.81 -8.22 51.65
N HIS A 957 5.98 -8.00 51.05
CA HIS A 957 7.21 -8.77 51.31
C HIS A 957 8.32 -7.81 51.75
N LEU A 958 9.11 -8.19 52.76
CA LEU A 958 10.31 -7.45 53.16
C LEU A 958 11.55 -8.15 52.59
N VAL A 959 12.44 -7.37 51.97
CA VAL A 959 13.67 -7.88 51.35
C VAL A 959 14.87 -7.20 51.99
N GLY A 960 15.79 -7.99 52.54
CA GLY A 960 17.04 -7.51 53.14
C GLY A 960 18.04 -7.00 52.11
N ALA A 961 19.11 -6.35 52.58
CA ALA A 961 20.22 -5.90 51.74
C ALA A 961 21.00 -7.06 51.09
N ASP A 962 20.85 -8.28 51.61
CA ASP A 962 21.35 -9.53 51.02
C ASP A 962 20.43 -10.10 49.92
N GLY A 963 19.33 -9.41 49.59
CA GLY A 963 18.36 -9.81 48.58
C GLY A 963 17.37 -10.89 49.02
N LYS A 964 17.45 -11.38 50.27
CA LYS A 964 16.58 -12.46 50.77
C LYS A 964 15.29 -11.92 51.39
N LEU A 965 14.26 -12.76 51.37
CA LEU A 965 12.96 -12.46 51.96
C LEU A 965 13.01 -12.64 53.47
N ILE A 966 12.57 -11.63 54.21
CA ILE A 966 12.51 -11.62 55.67
C ILE A 966 11.16 -12.18 56.10
N GLN A 967 11.15 -13.36 56.71
CA GLN A 967 9.92 -14.10 57.06
C GLN A 967 9.39 -13.86 58.49
N ALA A 968 10.18 -13.23 59.37
CA ALA A 968 9.84 -13.06 60.78
C ALA A 968 10.26 -11.66 61.30
N GLY A 969 9.70 -11.27 62.45
CA GLY A 969 10.00 -9.99 63.09
C GLY A 969 9.12 -8.81 62.63
N TRP A 970 8.09 -9.06 61.83
CA TRP A 970 7.14 -8.04 61.38
C TRP A 970 5.72 -8.61 61.25
N THR A 971 4.74 -7.70 61.22
CA THR A 971 3.34 -8.00 60.84
C THR A 971 2.84 -6.94 59.87
N ALA A 972 1.78 -7.21 59.10
CA ALA A 972 1.19 -6.22 58.22
C ALA A 972 -0.34 -6.18 58.35
N ASP A 973 -0.87 -4.96 58.28
CA ASP A 973 -2.27 -4.69 58.03
C ASP A 973 -2.41 -4.43 56.52
N LEU A 974 -2.98 -5.41 55.81
CA LEU A 974 -3.14 -5.36 54.36
C LEU A 974 -4.24 -4.39 53.93
N ASP A 975 -5.29 -4.20 54.72
CA ASP A 975 -6.39 -3.29 54.41
C ASP A 975 -5.95 -1.83 54.59
N ALA A 976 -5.31 -1.49 55.72
CA ALA A 976 -4.73 -0.17 55.95
C ALA A 976 -3.46 0.08 55.11
N GLY A 977 -2.79 -0.98 54.66
CA GLY A 977 -1.57 -0.91 53.87
C GLY A 977 -0.34 -0.48 54.68
N THR A 978 -0.20 -1.02 55.89
CA THR A 978 0.91 -0.70 56.80
C THR A 978 1.64 -1.95 57.29
N VAL A 979 2.93 -1.81 57.55
CA VAL A 979 3.80 -2.84 58.14
C VAL A 979 4.23 -2.38 59.51
N GLN A 980 4.08 -3.23 60.52
CA GLN A 980 4.61 -3.03 61.86
C GLN A 980 5.89 -3.85 62.04
N ILE A 981 6.97 -3.16 62.41
CA ILE A 981 8.27 -3.78 62.68
C ILE A 981 8.30 -4.20 64.15
N VAL A 982 8.32 -5.51 64.42
CA VAL A 982 8.24 -6.07 65.78
C VAL A 982 9.66 -6.29 66.35
N ASP A 983 10.50 -6.99 65.59
CA ASP A 983 11.89 -7.27 65.96
C ASP A 983 12.78 -7.40 64.71
N PRO A 984 13.59 -6.38 64.39
CA PRO A 984 14.51 -6.41 63.25
C PRO A 984 15.92 -6.92 63.60
N ALA A 985 16.16 -7.50 64.79
CA ALA A 985 17.51 -7.84 65.26
C ALA A 985 18.25 -8.88 64.39
N THR A 986 17.52 -9.70 63.63
CA THR A 986 18.07 -10.71 62.72
C THR A 986 18.17 -10.25 61.27
N TRP A 987 17.79 -9.00 60.96
CA TRP A 987 17.63 -8.53 59.59
C TRP A 987 18.90 -7.91 59.00
N VAL A 988 19.19 -8.23 57.73
CA VAL A 988 20.26 -7.58 56.97
C VAL A 988 19.73 -6.26 56.40
N GLN A 989 20.17 -5.14 56.97
CA GLN A 989 19.69 -3.79 56.63
C GLN A 989 20.64 -3.06 55.65
N PRO A 990 20.17 -2.07 54.85
CA PRO A 990 18.81 -1.52 54.78
C PRO A 990 17.81 -2.48 54.12
N VAL A 991 16.56 -2.43 54.55
CA VAL A 991 15.47 -3.31 54.11
C VAL A 991 14.55 -2.57 53.15
N ARG A 992 14.07 -3.26 52.12
CA ARG A 992 13.15 -2.76 51.09
C ARG A 992 11.78 -3.43 51.24
N VAL A 993 10.71 -2.65 51.33
CA VAL A 993 9.33 -3.17 51.41
C VAL A 993 8.72 -3.20 50.01
N LEU A 994 8.37 -4.39 49.53
CA LEU A 994 7.64 -4.61 48.29
C LEU A 994 6.16 -4.83 48.62
N HIS A 995 5.25 -4.10 47.97
CA HIS A 995 3.81 -4.20 48.22
C HIS A 995 3.06 -4.34 46.91
N ARG A 996 2.03 -5.17 46.85
CA ARG A 996 1.26 -5.39 45.61
C ARG A 996 -0.22 -5.11 45.81
N ILE A 997 -0.82 -4.46 44.82
CA ILE A 997 -2.27 -4.45 44.63
C ILE A 997 -2.59 -5.44 43.50
N GLU A 998 -3.59 -6.28 43.71
CA GLU A 998 -4.02 -7.29 42.72
C GLU A 998 -5.54 -7.38 42.69
N GLN A 999 -6.08 -7.63 41.51
CA GLN A 999 -7.48 -8.00 41.34
C GLN A 999 -7.59 -9.16 40.35
N MET A 1000 -8.27 -10.23 40.77
CA MET A 1000 -8.65 -11.31 39.87
C MET A 1000 -10.01 -10.99 39.23
N VAL A 1001 -10.06 -11.08 37.90
CA VAL A 1001 -11.24 -10.80 37.07
C VAL A 1001 -11.35 -11.87 35.98
N ARG A 1002 -12.45 -11.88 35.21
CA ARG A 1002 -12.63 -12.80 34.08
C ARG A 1002 -12.74 -12.00 32.79
N ALA A 1003 -12.13 -12.50 31.72
CA ALA A 1003 -12.28 -11.93 30.38
C ALA A 1003 -13.69 -12.19 29.85
N ALA A 1004 -14.42 -11.12 29.55
CA ALA A 1004 -15.72 -11.16 28.87
C ALA A 1004 -15.57 -11.13 27.35
N ASP A 1005 -14.54 -10.42 26.86
CA ASP A 1005 -14.19 -10.31 25.44
C ASP A 1005 -12.69 -9.98 25.30
N VAL A 1006 -12.06 -10.37 24.19
CA VAL A 1006 -10.62 -10.19 23.91
C VAL A 1006 -10.45 -9.81 22.44
N GLN A 1007 -9.99 -8.59 22.19
CA GLN A 1007 -9.82 -8.02 20.85
C GLN A 1007 -8.33 -7.98 20.44
N ILE A 1008 -8.08 -8.08 19.13
CA ILE A 1008 -6.73 -8.20 18.55
C ILE A 1008 -5.88 -6.92 18.79
N ASP A 1009 -6.53 -5.77 18.93
CA ASP A 1009 -5.93 -4.44 19.19
C ASP A 1009 -5.33 -4.25 20.60
N GLY A 1010 -5.42 -5.29 21.45
CA GLY A 1010 -5.01 -5.26 22.85
C GLY A 1010 -6.15 -4.98 23.84
N THR A 1011 -7.38 -4.74 23.37
CA THR A 1011 -8.50 -4.40 24.24
C THR A 1011 -9.14 -5.64 24.87
N ILE A 1012 -9.23 -5.67 26.20
CA ILE A 1012 -9.84 -6.76 26.96
C ILE A 1012 -11.02 -6.19 27.76
N LYS A 1013 -12.21 -6.73 27.52
CA LYS A 1013 -13.41 -6.43 28.32
C LYS A 1013 -13.48 -7.38 29.50
N LEU A 1014 -13.79 -6.85 30.68
CA LEU A 1014 -13.89 -7.59 31.93
C LEU A 1014 -15.35 -7.90 32.26
N THR A 1015 -15.60 -9.00 32.99
CA THR A 1015 -16.93 -9.32 33.52
C THR A 1015 -17.34 -8.45 34.71
N GLN A 1016 -16.39 -7.72 35.31
CA GLN A 1016 -16.57 -6.89 36.50
C GLN A 1016 -15.70 -5.64 36.40
N GLN A 1017 -16.08 -4.58 37.11
CA GLN A 1017 -15.31 -3.33 37.17
C GLN A 1017 -14.04 -3.47 38.02
N LEU A 1018 -13.00 -2.71 37.69
CA LEU A 1018 -11.77 -2.66 38.46
C LEU A 1018 -11.99 -1.95 39.80
N SER A 1019 -11.55 -2.58 40.89
CA SER A 1019 -11.68 -2.11 42.27
C SER A 1019 -10.48 -1.29 42.75
N HIS A 1020 -9.49 -1.07 41.88
CA HIS A 1020 -8.32 -0.22 42.10
C HIS A 1020 -8.00 0.55 40.80
N ALA A 1021 -7.36 1.72 40.94
CA ALA A 1021 -6.69 2.36 39.82
C ALA A 1021 -5.30 1.73 39.62
N PHE A 1022 -4.94 1.44 38.37
CA PHE A 1022 -3.66 0.81 38.01
C PHE A 1022 -2.89 1.70 37.04
N PRO A 1023 -1.62 2.06 37.33
CA PRO A 1023 -0.82 2.87 36.42
C PRO A 1023 -0.37 2.06 35.19
N ALA A 1024 0.07 2.75 34.14
CA ALA A 1024 0.69 2.11 32.97
C ALA A 1024 1.89 1.24 33.39
N GLY A 1025 2.13 0.14 32.67
CA GLY A 1025 3.14 -0.85 33.03
C GLY A 1025 2.70 -1.86 34.12
N THR A 1026 1.48 -1.73 34.66
CA THR A 1026 0.86 -2.80 35.47
C THR A 1026 0.84 -4.11 34.70
N VAL A 1027 1.15 -5.23 35.36
CA VAL A 1027 1.17 -6.55 34.73
C VAL A 1027 -0.23 -7.15 34.75
N VAL A 1028 -0.80 -7.39 33.57
CA VAL A 1028 -1.98 -8.25 33.42
C VAL A 1028 -1.46 -9.66 33.11
N SER A 1029 -1.84 -10.66 33.92
CA SER A 1029 -1.47 -12.06 33.70
C SER A 1029 -2.71 -12.90 33.48
N SER A 1030 -2.68 -13.76 32.47
CA SER A 1030 -3.57 -14.91 32.37
C SER A 1030 -3.24 -15.87 33.52
N ALA A 1031 -4.26 -16.35 34.24
CA ALA A 1031 -4.08 -17.12 35.48
C ALA A 1031 -4.33 -18.61 35.25
N LEU A 1032 -3.29 -19.42 35.44
CA LEU A 1032 -3.39 -20.87 35.40
C LEU A 1032 -4.01 -21.35 36.71
N MET A 1033 -5.23 -21.87 36.64
CA MET A 1033 -5.95 -22.38 37.81
C MET A 1033 -5.57 -23.83 38.09
N SER A 1034 -5.05 -24.08 39.30
CA SER A 1034 -4.77 -25.43 39.83
C SER A 1034 -5.98 -26.00 40.60
N GLY A 1035 -6.91 -25.13 41.02
CA GLY A 1035 -8.10 -25.51 41.78
C GLY A 1035 -7.83 -25.57 43.28
N ASN A 1036 -8.52 -26.45 44.00
CA ASN A 1036 -8.29 -26.63 45.43
C ASN A 1036 -7.24 -27.73 45.66
N LEU A 1037 -6.17 -27.42 46.39
CA LEU A 1037 -5.09 -28.35 46.72
C LEU A 1037 -5.24 -28.85 48.16
N ALA A 1038 -5.28 -30.16 48.34
CA ALA A 1038 -5.27 -30.84 49.62
C ALA A 1038 -4.82 -32.30 49.43
N ALA A 1039 -4.09 -32.85 50.40
CA ALA A 1039 -3.84 -34.28 50.47
C ALA A 1039 -5.14 -35.04 50.75
N ARG A 1040 -5.40 -36.08 49.96
CA ARG A 1040 -6.51 -37.03 50.16
C ARG A 1040 -6.09 -38.42 49.70
N ALA A 1041 -6.57 -39.44 50.40
CA ALA A 1041 -6.63 -40.78 49.83
C ALA A 1041 -7.79 -40.85 48.82
N LEU A 1042 -7.59 -41.58 47.71
CA LEU A 1042 -8.68 -42.04 46.85
C LEU A 1042 -9.29 -43.33 47.45
N PRO A 1043 -10.47 -43.79 47.00
CA PRO A 1043 -11.09 -45.00 47.52
C PRO A 1043 -10.13 -46.19 47.50
N VAL A 1044 -9.96 -46.84 48.65
CA VAL A 1044 -9.11 -48.03 48.80
C VAL A 1044 -9.89 -49.24 48.29
N TRP A 1045 -9.18 -50.18 47.65
CA TRP A 1045 -9.76 -51.42 47.19
C TRP A 1045 -8.71 -52.53 47.19
N ASP A 1046 -9.15 -53.75 47.48
CA ASP A 1046 -8.29 -54.93 47.57
C ASP A 1046 -8.59 -55.89 46.41
N GLN A 1047 -7.55 -56.42 45.75
CA GLN A 1047 -7.67 -57.40 44.68
C GLN A 1047 -6.98 -58.72 45.02
N LEU A 1048 -7.49 -59.83 44.51
CA LEU A 1048 -6.99 -61.17 44.82
C LEU A 1048 -5.54 -61.40 44.38
N ASN A 1049 -5.16 -60.86 43.21
CA ASN A 1049 -3.83 -60.96 42.63
C ASN A 1049 -3.46 -59.66 41.91
N TRP A 1050 -2.17 -59.32 41.96
CA TRP A 1050 -1.55 -58.27 41.15
C TRP A 1050 -0.34 -58.87 40.41
N ASP A 1051 -0.15 -58.51 39.14
CA ASP A 1051 0.94 -59.02 38.29
C ASP A 1051 2.28 -58.32 38.53
N GLY A 1052 2.28 -57.23 39.32
CA GLY A 1052 3.46 -56.42 39.62
C GLY A 1052 3.83 -55.39 38.53
N VAL A 1053 2.99 -55.24 37.49
CA VAL A 1053 3.29 -54.38 36.33
C VAL A 1053 2.09 -53.51 35.93
N THR A 1054 0.88 -54.05 35.96
CA THR A 1054 -0.34 -53.38 35.49
C THR A 1054 -0.97 -52.58 36.62
N TRP A 1055 -0.86 -51.25 36.54
CA TRP A 1055 -1.54 -50.32 37.46
C TRP A 1055 -2.94 -49.98 36.94
N LEU A 1056 -3.94 -50.03 37.82
CA LEU A 1056 -5.35 -49.77 37.53
C LEU A 1056 -5.94 -48.86 38.61
N ASP A 1057 -7.04 -48.16 38.28
CA ASP A 1057 -7.81 -47.34 39.23
C ASP A 1057 -9.06 -48.07 39.77
N ALA A 1058 -9.15 -49.38 39.56
CA ALA A 1058 -10.24 -50.26 39.98
C ALA A 1058 -9.74 -51.71 40.16
N VAL A 1059 -10.53 -52.53 40.86
CA VAL A 1059 -10.27 -53.97 41.06
C VAL A 1059 -9.95 -54.67 39.73
N GLY A 1060 -8.80 -55.33 39.68
CA GLY A 1060 -8.32 -55.99 38.47
C GLY A 1060 -9.15 -57.21 38.03
N PRO A 1061 -8.85 -57.79 36.85
CA PRO A 1061 -9.64 -58.86 36.25
C PRO A 1061 -9.68 -60.18 37.04
N ALA A 1062 -8.85 -60.33 38.08
CA ALA A 1062 -8.87 -61.46 39.01
C ALA A 1062 -9.98 -61.36 40.08
N GLY A 1063 -10.65 -60.21 40.20
CA GLY A 1063 -11.70 -59.97 41.21
C GLY A 1063 -11.17 -59.48 42.57
N PRO A 1064 -12.09 -59.11 43.49
CA PRO A 1064 -11.74 -58.55 44.79
C PRO A 1064 -11.11 -59.58 45.72
N ALA A 1065 -10.31 -59.12 46.67
CA ALA A 1065 -9.77 -59.98 47.71
C ALA A 1065 -10.89 -60.46 48.69
N PRO A 1066 -10.78 -61.69 49.25
CA PRO A 1066 -11.76 -62.20 50.22
C PRO A 1066 -11.59 -61.61 51.64
N ALA A 1067 -10.46 -60.93 51.89
CA ALA A 1067 -10.21 -60.15 53.10
C ALA A 1067 -9.83 -58.75 52.66
N THR A 1068 -10.43 -57.74 53.28
CA THR A 1068 -10.32 -56.33 52.90
C THR A 1068 -9.92 -55.48 54.10
N TYR A 1069 -9.13 -54.43 53.88
CA TYR A 1069 -8.78 -53.48 54.94
C TYR A 1069 -10.01 -52.63 55.34
N ASN A 1070 -10.26 -52.45 56.63
CA ASN A 1070 -11.42 -51.70 57.14
C ASN A 1070 -11.19 -50.18 57.14
N ASP A 1071 -11.13 -49.58 55.95
CA ASP A 1071 -10.94 -48.15 55.73
C ASP A 1071 -12.07 -47.28 56.36
N GLY A 1072 -13.28 -47.82 56.46
CA GLY A 1072 -14.42 -47.14 57.09
C GLY A 1072 -14.25 -46.92 58.60
N ALA A 1073 -13.58 -47.83 59.31
CA ALA A 1073 -13.26 -47.67 60.73
C ALA A 1073 -11.86 -47.05 60.96
N PHE A 1074 -10.91 -47.33 60.07
CA PHE A 1074 -9.51 -46.90 60.16
C PHE A 1074 -9.04 -46.24 58.85
N PRO A 1075 -9.55 -45.04 58.52
CA PRO A 1075 -9.25 -44.39 57.24
C PRO A 1075 -7.76 -44.08 57.08
N VAL A 1076 -7.26 -44.20 55.85
CA VAL A 1076 -5.88 -43.90 55.48
C VAL A 1076 -5.58 -42.43 55.79
N GLN A 1077 -4.66 -42.18 56.72
CA GLN A 1077 -4.32 -40.82 57.14
C GLN A 1077 -3.23 -40.27 56.23
N VAL A 1078 -3.40 -39.04 55.74
CA VAL A 1078 -2.44 -38.34 54.88
C VAL A 1078 -2.20 -36.93 55.41
N THR A 1079 -1.12 -36.28 54.98
CA THR A 1079 -0.82 -34.88 55.29
C THR A 1079 -0.36 -34.16 54.02
N ASN A 1080 -0.60 -32.86 53.92
CA ASN A 1080 -0.16 -32.02 52.80
C ASN A 1080 1.38 -32.06 52.64
N ALA A 1081 2.12 -32.07 53.75
CA ALA A 1081 3.58 -32.19 53.74
C ALA A 1081 4.09 -33.58 53.29
N GLY A 1082 3.39 -34.67 53.63
CA GLY A 1082 3.85 -36.03 53.37
C GLY A 1082 3.40 -36.62 52.03
N ALA A 1083 2.17 -36.33 51.60
CA ALA A 1083 1.54 -36.99 50.47
C ALA A 1083 2.12 -36.56 49.11
N LEU A 1084 2.13 -37.50 48.16
CA LEU A 1084 2.44 -37.30 46.75
C LEU A 1084 1.28 -37.85 45.91
N THR A 1085 0.99 -37.24 44.76
CA THR A 1085 0.06 -37.82 43.78
C THR A 1085 0.71 -39.04 43.13
N GLU A 1086 0.40 -40.21 43.66
CA GLU A 1086 1.05 -41.48 43.37
C GLU A 1086 0.06 -42.64 43.58
N ARG A 1087 0.24 -43.76 42.86
CA ARG A 1087 -0.47 -45.01 43.18
C ARG A 1087 0.40 -45.90 44.04
N PHE A 1088 -0.15 -46.45 45.12
CA PHE A 1088 0.54 -47.38 46.02
C PHE A 1088 -0.12 -48.75 46.02
N ALA A 1089 0.67 -49.80 45.85
CA ALA A 1089 0.30 -51.19 46.00
C ALA A 1089 0.91 -51.74 47.29
N LEU A 1090 0.07 -52.30 48.17
CA LEU A 1090 0.49 -52.93 49.42
C LEU A 1090 0.44 -54.45 49.23
N ARG A 1091 1.59 -55.06 48.92
CA ARG A 1091 1.69 -56.50 48.64
C ARG A 1091 1.98 -57.29 49.91
N VAL A 1092 1.00 -58.10 50.33
CA VAL A 1092 1.19 -59.11 51.37
C VAL A 1092 2.14 -60.20 50.88
N LEU A 1093 3.21 -60.46 51.62
CA LEU A 1093 4.19 -61.51 51.29
C LEU A 1093 3.75 -62.89 51.80
N THR A 1094 4.31 -63.96 51.22
CA THR A 1094 3.93 -65.36 51.42
C THR A 1094 3.96 -65.85 52.88
N GLY A 1095 4.69 -65.15 53.77
CA GLY A 1095 4.71 -65.41 55.22
C GLY A 1095 3.50 -64.90 56.01
N SER A 1096 2.60 -64.11 55.38
CA SER A 1096 1.41 -63.53 56.02
C SER A 1096 1.64 -62.70 57.29
N THR A 1097 2.83 -62.10 57.44
CA THR A 1097 3.12 -61.07 58.45
C THR A 1097 3.54 -59.74 57.83
N ASP A 1098 4.23 -59.82 56.70
CA ASP A 1098 4.97 -58.70 56.12
C ASP A 1098 4.22 -58.15 54.90
N VAL A 1099 4.22 -56.83 54.78
CA VAL A 1099 3.57 -56.05 53.72
C VAL A 1099 4.64 -55.18 53.06
N GLU A 1100 4.86 -55.41 51.78
CA GLU A 1100 5.74 -54.60 50.95
C GLU A 1100 4.93 -53.44 50.37
N VAL A 1101 5.42 -52.20 50.54
CA VAL A 1101 4.76 -51.00 50.02
C VAL A 1101 5.50 -50.55 48.77
N ILE A 1102 4.82 -50.55 47.63
CA ILE A 1102 5.38 -50.20 46.32
C ILE A 1102 4.57 -49.03 45.75
N GLY A 1103 5.23 -47.95 45.33
CA GLY A 1103 4.63 -46.89 44.53
C GLY A 1103 4.94 -47.03 43.04
N GLU A 1104 4.03 -46.55 42.17
CA GLU A 1104 4.16 -46.64 40.71
C GLU A 1104 5.41 -45.93 40.16
N HIS A 1105 5.77 -44.77 40.70
CA HIS A 1105 6.93 -43.98 40.29
C HIS A 1105 8.05 -43.95 41.36
N VAL A 1106 7.70 -44.06 42.65
CA VAL A 1106 8.69 -44.10 43.76
C VAL A 1106 9.28 -45.49 44.04
N GLY A 1107 8.70 -46.56 43.51
CA GLY A 1107 9.18 -47.94 43.71
C GLY A 1107 8.89 -48.51 45.11
N ASN A 1108 9.60 -49.56 45.52
CA ASN A 1108 9.46 -50.14 46.85
C ASN A 1108 10.02 -49.16 47.91
N VAL A 1109 9.14 -48.65 48.79
CA VAL A 1109 9.48 -47.70 49.87
C VAL A 1109 9.73 -48.38 51.22
N GLY A 1110 9.52 -49.69 51.32
CA GLY A 1110 9.85 -50.51 52.49
C GLY A 1110 8.97 -51.74 52.67
N THR A 1111 9.42 -52.65 53.54
CA THR A 1111 8.64 -53.78 54.03
C THR A 1111 8.29 -53.55 55.50
N TYR A 1112 7.01 -53.67 55.84
CA TYR A 1112 6.45 -53.36 57.16
C TYR A 1112 5.70 -54.57 57.73
N SER A 1113 5.58 -54.67 59.06
CA SER A 1113 4.74 -55.70 59.67
C SER A 1113 3.29 -55.23 59.74
N ARG A 1114 2.34 -56.11 59.39
CA ARG A 1114 0.89 -55.84 59.55
C ARG A 1114 0.47 -55.60 61.01
N ASN A 1115 1.28 -56.04 61.97
CA ASN A 1115 1.00 -55.92 63.41
C ASN A 1115 1.38 -54.53 63.98
N THR A 1116 1.86 -53.62 63.13
CA THR A 1116 2.31 -52.27 63.48
C THR A 1116 1.79 -51.27 62.45
N ASP A 1117 1.55 -50.02 62.85
CA ASP A 1117 1.12 -48.98 61.92
C ASP A 1117 2.13 -48.85 60.76
N ILE A 1118 1.64 -48.94 59.52
CA ILE A 1118 2.46 -48.86 58.31
C ILE A 1118 2.61 -47.38 57.96
N VAL A 1119 3.84 -46.87 58.14
CA VAL A 1119 4.19 -45.44 58.09
C VAL A 1119 5.41 -45.24 57.16
N PRO A 1120 5.24 -45.33 55.82
CA PRO A 1120 6.31 -45.06 54.87
C PRO A 1120 6.68 -43.58 54.84
N ILE A 1121 7.93 -43.26 55.17
CA ILE A 1121 8.44 -41.89 55.24
C ILE A 1121 8.77 -41.36 53.83
N ASN A 1122 8.25 -40.18 53.50
CA ASN A 1122 8.64 -39.44 52.31
C ASN A 1122 10.03 -38.79 52.55
N PRO A 1123 11.08 -39.18 51.80
CA PRO A 1123 12.43 -38.65 52.02
C PRO A 1123 12.57 -37.17 51.65
N ILE A 1124 11.60 -36.58 50.94
CA ILE A 1124 11.59 -35.16 50.56
C ILE A 1124 11.23 -34.26 51.74
N SER A 1125 10.17 -34.60 52.48
CA SER A 1125 9.61 -33.76 53.54
C SER A 1125 9.86 -34.28 54.95
N GLY A 1126 10.31 -35.53 55.11
CA GLY A 1126 10.45 -36.20 56.40
C GLY A 1126 9.12 -36.59 57.05
N ALA A 1127 7.98 -36.28 56.42
CA ALA A 1127 6.65 -36.69 56.84
C ALA A 1127 6.24 -38.01 56.14
N PRO A 1128 5.31 -38.81 56.70
CA PRO A 1128 4.87 -40.04 56.05
C PRO A 1128 4.00 -39.77 54.82
N TYR A 1129 4.19 -40.55 53.75
CA TYR A 1129 3.32 -40.53 52.56
C TYR A 1129 1.86 -40.76 52.94
N PHE A 1130 1.64 -41.76 53.80
CA PHE A 1130 0.38 -42.08 54.45
C PHE A 1130 0.65 -42.83 55.77
N VAL A 1131 -0.38 -42.94 56.61
CA VAL A 1131 -0.39 -43.81 57.80
C VAL A 1131 -1.58 -44.75 57.69
N LEU A 1132 -1.30 -46.05 57.65
CA LEU A 1132 -2.29 -47.13 57.72
C LEU A 1132 -2.23 -47.78 59.11
N LYS A 1133 -3.36 -47.98 59.77
CA LYS A 1133 -3.41 -48.47 61.15
C LYS A 1133 -3.39 -50.00 61.21
N ALA A 1134 -2.64 -50.55 62.16
CA ALA A 1134 -2.56 -52.01 62.36
C ALA A 1134 -3.88 -52.70 62.76
N ALA A 1135 -4.91 -51.92 63.08
CA ALA A 1135 -6.20 -52.39 63.57
C ALA A 1135 -7.31 -52.46 62.48
N GLY A 1136 -7.01 -51.98 61.26
CA GLY A 1136 -7.91 -52.07 60.10
C GLY A 1136 -7.65 -53.29 59.24
#